data_AF-A0A351TFM6-F1
#
_entry.id   AF-A0A351TFM6-F1
#
_cell.length_a   1.000
_cell.length_b   1.000
_cell.length_c   1.000
_cell.angle_alpha   90.00
_cell.angle_beta   90.00
_cell.angle_gamma   90.00
#
_symmetry.space_group_name_H-M   'P 1'
#
loop_
_entity.id
_entity.type
_entity.pdbx_description
1 polymer ?
#
loop_
_entity_poly.entity_id
_entity_poly.type
_entity_poly.pdbx_seq_one_letter_code
_entity_poly.pdbx_strand_id
1 'polypeptide(L)'
;MIYRTEREAFGAYISDLREERKYAMEQVCDGLCTAQRLFQLETGKQSAGKLLQDAILERLGVGAEDYEHYLHYKEYGKWEMRQRILHRISCGKAVWAKELLEEYSRLYGGDSKGGKAVGDRLERQFYLSMWAQIRHMEGAEDAEMRAILEEAVQLTVPGLWEKPLRGRVLSLKEWNLILEAEKCKEGGGEEIHYREIMACLEDAALDTVGMAKIYPKAVCFLCGCIAEKDEAMEAELFGYCNRAVEILRDASRMYYLWEILELREQYLEHRTGNSLEERLETGEYKEENGRSKNADFAELHVENAGWKKALEDIYADYRIQKETFHYCYLYLEKGVSCISDVVRTRRRMLGIKAEELCRGICDIKTLRRLENRKRATQRAIVEQLFERLGLPGEMIRTELVTESPEVRQMMEKLRSYGNERDTEKEEMVLSRIKKMVSTEIRCNRQALMRKEINLRKNRGEINREDYYRQMRTALELTLPFEVFLQEGEKYMTYEEQACIQNIMQEMDKESNEFEKCMKRFEEIYRPVADGELLGTVSGVYGFVMGYVASEMGNCGELERADRYGEVMLREELRSRRLVSLASGLYDRWWNYTERKRKGIPTDRILDGEEELTKCILLSNLGKRMLYESFYKKALEEEKTNKQ
;
A
#
# COMPACT_ATOMS: atom_id res chain seq x y z
N MET A 1 28.66 17.36 16.37
CA MET A 1 28.14 16.78 15.12
C MET A 1 27.98 17.91 14.12
N ILE A 2 28.62 17.82 12.95
CA ILE A 2 28.36 18.75 11.84
C ILE A 2 27.01 18.32 11.27
N TYR A 3 25.98 19.14 11.41
CA TYR A 3 24.69 18.89 10.78
C TYR A 3 24.87 18.93 9.27
N ARG A 4 24.62 17.80 8.59
CA ARG A 4 24.49 17.78 7.14
C ARG A 4 23.28 18.66 6.79
N THR A 5 23.38 19.44 5.72
CA THR A 5 22.17 19.97 5.11
C THR A 5 21.35 18.79 4.64
N GLU A 6 20.02 18.86 4.68
CA GLU A 6 19.20 17.72 4.27
C GLU A 6 19.45 17.29 2.83
N ARG A 7 19.88 18.21 1.96
CA ARG A 7 20.29 17.86 0.60
C ARG A 7 21.52 16.95 0.59
N GLU A 8 22.47 17.19 1.50
CA GLU A 8 23.59 16.28 1.72
C GLU A 8 23.13 15.00 2.42
N ALA A 9 22.14 15.04 3.32
CA ALA A 9 21.58 13.86 3.95
C ALA A 9 20.82 12.96 2.95
N PHE A 10 20.02 13.56 2.06
CA PHE A 10 19.32 12.88 0.98
C PHE A 10 20.29 12.33 -0.07
N GLY A 11 21.31 13.11 -0.43
CA GLY A 11 22.38 12.66 -1.32
C GLY A 11 23.14 11.47 -0.72
N ALA A 12 23.52 11.57 0.55
CA ALA A 12 24.17 10.49 1.28
C ALA A 12 23.27 9.24 1.34
N TYR A 13 21.97 9.40 1.61
CA TYR A 13 21.03 8.29 1.61
C TYR A 13 20.98 7.54 0.27
N ILE A 14 20.99 8.25 -0.86
CA ILE A 14 21.07 7.64 -2.20
C ILE A 14 22.40 6.94 -2.41
N SER A 15 23.51 7.55 -2.00
CA SER A 15 24.84 6.95 -2.08
C SER A 15 24.93 5.65 -1.27
N ASP A 16 24.46 5.67 -0.03
CA ASP A 16 24.47 4.55 0.90
C ASP A 16 23.65 3.38 0.35
N LEU A 17 22.43 3.65 -0.14
CA LEU A 17 21.58 2.63 -0.77
C LEU A 17 22.22 2.02 -2.02
N ARG A 18 22.82 2.86 -2.87
CA ARG A 18 23.50 2.42 -4.09
C ARG A 18 24.69 1.51 -3.75
N GLU A 19 25.49 1.89 -2.77
CA GLU A 19 26.67 1.14 -2.33
C GLU A 19 26.32 -0.15 -1.62
N GLU A 20 25.30 -0.14 -0.74
CA GLU A 20 24.76 -1.34 -0.08
C GLU A 20 24.30 -2.37 -1.11
N ARG A 21 23.64 -1.91 -2.18
CA ARG A 21 23.17 -2.74 -3.31
C ARG A 21 24.25 -3.03 -4.35
N LYS A 22 25.46 -2.48 -4.18
CA LYS A 22 26.61 -2.67 -5.09
C LYS A 22 26.33 -2.26 -6.54
N TYR A 23 25.52 -1.21 -6.73
CA TYR A 23 25.23 -0.68 -8.06
C TYR A 23 26.24 0.39 -8.48
N ALA A 24 26.68 0.33 -9.74
CA ALA A 24 27.43 1.40 -10.37
C ALA A 24 26.52 2.60 -10.66
N MET A 25 27.09 3.81 -10.66
CA MET A 25 26.32 5.03 -10.97
C MET A 25 25.67 4.96 -12.35
N GLU A 26 26.41 4.41 -13.31
CA GLU A 26 25.98 4.24 -14.70
C GLU A 26 24.73 3.36 -14.80
N GLN A 27 24.62 2.33 -13.97
CA GLN A 27 23.45 1.45 -13.95
C GLN A 27 22.21 2.17 -13.42
N VAL A 28 22.36 2.95 -12.35
CA VAL A 28 21.24 3.66 -11.71
C VAL A 28 20.76 4.84 -12.57
N CYS A 29 21.68 5.55 -13.23
CA CYS A 29 21.34 6.75 -14.00
C CYS A 29 20.91 6.46 -15.44
N ASP A 30 21.10 5.23 -15.97
CA ASP A 30 20.85 4.88 -17.37
C ASP A 30 19.45 5.31 -17.85
N GLY A 31 19.36 6.04 -18.95
CA GLY A 31 18.10 6.61 -19.44
C GLY A 31 17.47 7.73 -18.60
N LEU A 32 17.87 7.93 -17.34
CA LEU A 32 17.38 9.02 -16.48
C LEU A 32 18.27 10.27 -16.56
N CYS A 33 19.55 10.17 -16.19
CA CYS A 33 20.48 11.31 -16.18
C CYS A 33 21.93 10.86 -16.38
N THR A 34 22.89 11.79 -16.37
CA THR A 34 24.31 11.43 -16.48
C THR A 34 24.89 10.98 -15.14
N ALA A 35 25.89 10.10 -15.15
CA ALA A 35 26.60 9.69 -13.93
C ALA A 35 27.17 10.89 -13.16
N GLN A 36 27.65 11.92 -13.87
CA GLN A 36 28.08 13.18 -13.26
C GLN A 36 26.95 13.88 -12.50
N ARG A 37 25.73 13.88 -13.06
CA ARG A 37 24.57 14.49 -12.40
C ARG A 37 24.13 13.70 -11.18
N LEU A 38 24.17 12.36 -11.24
CA LEU A 38 23.92 11.50 -10.08
C LEU A 38 24.96 11.71 -8.98
N PHE A 39 26.26 11.76 -9.32
CA PHE A 39 27.32 12.08 -8.35
C PHE A 39 27.11 13.44 -7.66
N GLN A 40 26.69 14.45 -8.42
CA GLN A 40 26.39 15.76 -7.84
C GLN A 40 25.15 15.72 -6.93
N LEU A 41 24.21 14.83 -7.18
CA LEU A 41 23.06 14.60 -6.32
C LEU A 41 23.49 13.88 -5.02
N GLU A 42 24.26 12.80 -5.14
CA GLU A 42 24.78 12.02 -4.00
C GLU A 42 25.66 12.86 -3.06
N THR A 43 26.47 13.75 -3.63
CA THR A 43 27.32 14.67 -2.83
C THR A 43 26.59 15.91 -2.30
N GLY A 44 25.30 16.06 -2.57
CA GLY A 44 24.54 17.25 -2.21
C GLY A 44 24.93 18.51 -3.00
N LYS A 45 25.79 18.41 -4.03
CA LYS A 45 26.26 19.52 -4.89
C LYS A 45 25.23 20.03 -5.90
N GLN A 46 24.21 19.24 -6.25
CA GLN A 46 23.00 19.65 -7.01
C GLN A 46 21.71 19.01 -6.45
N SER A 47 20.58 19.69 -6.54
CA SER A 47 19.25 19.11 -6.23
C SER A 47 18.56 18.73 -7.54
N ALA A 48 17.92 17.57 -7.59
CA ALA A 48 17.04 17.18 -8.69
C ALA A 48 15.60 17.60 -8.43
N GLY A 49 14.81 17.69 -9.50
CA GLY A 49 13.36 17.78 -9.35
C GLY A 49 12.79 16.49 -8.75
N LYS A 50 11.66 16.60 -8.06
CA LYS A 50 11.02 15.52 -7.30
C LYS A 50 10.86 14.22 -8.11
N LEU A 51 10.39 14.30 -9.35
CA LEU A 51 10.22 13.11 -10.22
C LEU A 51 11.52 12.33 -10.44
N LEU A 52 12.65 13.02 -10.64
CA LEU A 52 13.93 12.36 -10.83
C LEU A 52 14.43 11.76 -9.52
N GLN A 53 14.19 12.43 -8.38
CA GLN A 53 14.49 11.85 -7.06
C GLN A 53 13.70 10.57 -6.84
N ASP A 54 12.41 10.58 -7.14
CA ASP A 54 11.53 9.41 -6.97
C ASP A 54 11.92 8.28 -7.91
N ALA A 55 12.24 8.57 -9.19
CA ALA A 55 12.70 7.56 -10.14
C ALA A 55 14.03 6.89 -9.70
N ILE A 56 14.97 7.66 -9.14
CA ILE A 56 16.23 7.11 -8.60
C ILE A 56 15.95 6.25 -7.37
N LEU A 57 15.11 6.71 -6.44
CA LEU A 57 14.75 5.96 -5.24
C LEU A 57 14.03 4.64 -5.58
N GLU A 58 13.12 4.66 -6.55
CA GLU A 58 12.43 3.45 -7.00
C GLU A 58 13.40 2.44 -7.63
N ARG A 59 14.39 2.90 -8.41
CA ARG A 59 15.47 2.05 -8.93
C ARG A 59 16.36 1.48 -7.83
N LEU A 60 16.55 2.25 -6.75
CA LEU A 60 17.20 1.78 -5.53
C LEU A 60 16.25 1.03 -4.59
N GLY A 61 15.09 0.58 -5.09
CA GLY A 61 14.14 -0.30 -4.40
C GLY A 61 13.53 0.31 -3.13
N VAL A 62 13.40 1.64 -3.06
CA VAL A 62 12.67 2.31 -2.00
C VAL A 62 11.21 2.46 -2.41
N GLY A 63 10.32 1.73 -1.73
CA GLY A 63 8.87 1.85 -1.91
C GLY A 63 8.29 3.06 -1.17
N ALA A 64 7.39 3.80 -1.81
CA ALA A 64 6.79 5.01 -1.25
C ALA A 64 5.63 4.78 -0.25
N GLU A 65 5.30 3.53 0.12
CA GLU A 65 4.03 3.25 0.81
C GLU A 65 3.99 3.68 2.29
N ASP A 66 5.15 3.78 2.95
CA ASP A 66 5.26 4.00 4.40
C ASP A 66 5.70 5.43 4.78
N TYR A 67 5.78 6.33 3.79
CA TYR A 67 6.24 7.69 3.99
C TYR A 67 5.08 8.70 4.09
N GLU A 68 5.19 9.61 5.04
CA GLU A 68 4.42 10.87 5.06
C GLU A 68 5.21 11.94 4.29
N HIS A 69 4.57 12.56 3.30
CA HIS A 69 5.15 13.57 2.43
C HIS A 69 4.44 14.91 2.59
N TYR A 70 5.19 15.99 2.63
CA TYR A 70 4.68 17.35 2.67
C TYR A 70 5.05 18.09 1.38
N LEU A 71 4.04 18.40 0.57
CA LEU A 71 4.21 19.11 -0.69
C LEU A 71 3.75 20.56 -0.57
N HIS A 72 4.39 21.45 -1.33
CA HIS A 72 3.85 22.79 -1.50
C HIS A 72 2.61 22.75 -2.38
N TYR A 73 1.72 23.74 -2.26
CA TYR A 73 0.38 23.67 -2.84
C TYR A 73 0.29 23.43 -4.36
N LYS A 74 1.30 23.83 -5.15
CA LYS A 74 1.32 23.55 -6.60
C LYS A 74 1.68 22.09 -6.90
N GLU A 75 2.72 21.57 -6.26
CA GLU A 75 3.07 20.14 -6.30
C GLU A 75 1.92 19.27 -5.78
N TYR A 76 1.28 19.69 -4.69
CA TYR A 76 0.12 19.00 -4.15
C TYR A 76 -1.04 18.97 -5.15
N GLY A 77 -1.36 20.08 -5.82
CA GLY A 77 -2.42 20.11 -6.82
C GLY A 77 -2.14 19.19 -8.02
N LYS A 78 -0.87 19.08 -8.43
CA LYS A 78 -0.45 18.14 -9.46
C LYS A 78 -0.57 16.68 -9.00
N TRP A 79 -0.09 16.38 -7.79
CA TRP A 79 -0.24 15.08 -7.16
C TRP A 79 -1.72 14.67 -7.05
N GLU A 80 -2.57 15.57 -6.56
CA GLU A 80 -4.01 15.34 -6.39
C GLU A 80 -4.69 14.96 -7.71
N MET A 81 -4.38 15.67 -8.80
CA MET A 81 -4.89 15.31 -10.13
C MET A 81 -4.43 13.93 -10.59
N ARG A 82 -3.15 13.57 -10.38
CA ARG A 82 -2.65 12.22 -10.69
C ARG A 82 -3.43 11.15 -9.93
N GLN A 83 -3.60 11.31 -8.62
CA GLN A 83 -4.31 10.33 -7.79
C GLN A 83 -5.78 10.18 -8.20
N ARG A 84 -6.45 11.27 -8.61
CA ARG A 84 -7.82 11.21 -9.15
C ARG A 84 -7.90 10.50 -10.50
N ILE A 85 -6.92 10.70 -11.39
CA ILE A 85 -6.83 9.94 -12.66
C ILE A 85 -6.73 8.44 -12.35
N LEU A 86 -5.82 8.06 -11.45
CA LEU A 86 -5.64 6.67 -11.02
C LEU A 86 -6.92 6.07 -10.45
N HIS A 87 -7.62 6.82 -9.58
CA HIS A 87 -8.89 6.40 -9.01
C HIS A 87 -9.93 6.14 -10.09
N ARG A 88 -10.11 7.05 -11.06
CA ARG A 88 -11.09 6.90 -12.14
C ARG A 88 -10.81 5.72 -13.05
N ILE A 89 -9.54 5.48 -13.39
CA ILE A 89 -9.12 4.27 -14.14
C ILE A 89 -9.45 3.02 -13.34
N SER A 90 -9.06 2.97 -12.05
CA SER A 90 -9.33 1.80 -11.19
C SER A 90 -10.83 1.53 -10.97
N CYS A 91 -11.67 2.55 -11.14
CA CYS A 91 -13.13 2.43 -11.08
C CYS A 91 -13.79 2.09 -12.43
N GLY A 92 -13.02 1.85 -13.50
CA GLY A 92 -13.59 1.54 -14.81
C GLY A 92 -14.18 2.76 -15.54
N LYS A 93 -13.93 4.00 -15.10
CA LYS A 93 -14.54 5.22 -15.64
C LYS A 93 -13.69 5.85 -16.75
N ALA A 94 -13.56 5.17 -17.90
CA ALA A 94 -12.70 5.59 -19.02
C ALA A 94 -12.90 7.05 -19.46
N VAL A 95 -14.15 7.45 -19.73
CA VAL A 95 -14.49 8.81 -20.21
C VAL A 95 -14.02 9.89 -19.23
N TRP A 96 -14.29 9.70 -17.94
CA TRP A 96 -13.95 10.68 -16.90
C TRP A 96 -12.45 10.70 -16.59
N ALA A 97 -11.77 9.56 -16.76
CA ALA A 97 -10.32 9.48 -16.66
C ALA A 97 -9.65 10.23 -17.82
N LYS A 98 -10.17 10.07 -19.04
CA LYS A 98 -9.70 10.74 -20.26
C LYS A 98 -9.81 12.25 -20.17
N GLU A 99 -10.98 12.78 -19.83
CA GLU A 99 -11.19 14.22 -19.65
C GLU A 99 -10.20 14.83 -18.65
N LEU A 100 -10.00 14.16 -17.51
CA LEU A 100 -9.07 14.63 -16.48
C LEU A 100 -7.60 14.50 -16.91
N LEU A 101 -7.24 13.46 -17.67
CA LEU A 101 -5.90 13.28 -18.21
C LEU A 101 -5.57 14.33 -19.29
N GLU A 102 -6.54 14.73 -20.10
CA GLU A 102 -6.40 15.84 -21.06
C GLU A 102 -6.21 17.18 -20.36
N GLU A 103 -6.98 17.45 -19.30
CA GLU A 103 -6.78 18.63 -18.45
C GLU A 103 -5.40 18.62 -17.79
N TYR A 104 -4.99 17.47 -17.24
CA TYR A 104 -3.67 17.28 -16.66
C TYR A 104 -2.56 17.59 -17.68
N SER A 105 -2.68 17.09 -18.90
CA SER A 105 -1.73 17.34 -19.99
C SER A 105 -1.69 18.83 -20.36
N ARG A 106 -2.83 19.52 -20.40
CA ARG A 106 -2.89 20.97 -20.66
C ARG A 106 -2.16 21.79 -19.59
N LEU A 107 -2.23 21.37 -18.33
CA LEU A 107 -1.63 22.09 -17.20
C LEU A 107 -0.14 21.74 -16.97
N TYR A 108 0.26 20.49 -17.25
CA TYR A 108 1.56 19.96 -16.83
C TYR A 108 2.35 19.24 -17.95
N GLY A 109 1.77 19.04 -19.14
CA GLY A 109 2.27 18.15 -20.19
C GLY A 109 3.53 18.59 -20.94
N GLY A 110 4.14 19.73 -20.58
CA GLY A 110 5.34 20.26 -21.25
C GLY A 110 5.15 20.52 -22.75
N ASP A 111 6.23 20.90 -23.45
CA ASP A 111 6.21 20.91 -24.92
C ASP A 111 6.05 19.48 -25.43
N SER A 112 5.04 19.25 -26.28
CA SER A 112 4.47 17.96 -26.70
C SER A 112 5.41 17.02 -27.47
N LYS A 113 6.71 17.33 -27.52
CA LYS A 113 7.77 16.62 -28.25
C LYS A 113 8.92 16.23 -27.32
N GLY A 114 8.61 15.57 -26.20
CA GLY A 114 9.61 15.02 -25.29
C GLY A 114 10.67 16.06 -24.87
N GLY A 115 10.31 16.95 -23.94
CA GLY A 115 11.26 17.92 -23.40
C GLY A 115 12.60 17.26 -23.06
N LYS A 116 13.71 17.90 -23.43
CA LYS A 116 15.07 17.37 -23.17
C LYS A 116 15.31 17.13 -21.66
N ALA A 117 14.56 17.81 -20.80
CA ALA A 117 14.67 17.64 -19.36
C ALA A 117 14.04 16.32 -18.91
N VAL A 118 14.74 15.64 -17.99
CA VAL A 118 14.31 14.36 -17.41
C VAL A 118 12.93 14.44 -16.77
N GLY A 119 12.62 15.57 -16.12
CA GLY A 119 11.30 15.80 -15.53
C GLY A 119 10.17 15.72 -16.56
N ASP A 120 10.34 16.32 -17.74
CA ASP A 120 9.33 16.32 -18.80
C ASP A 120 9.16 14.91 -19.39
N ARG A 121 10.24 14.15 -19.50
CA ARG A 121 10.19 12.73 -19.93
C ARG A 121 9.43 11.86 -18.94
N LEU A 122 9.67 12.02 -17.64
CA LEU A 122 8.95 11.30 -16.59
C LEU A 122 7.47 11.70 -16.52
N GLU A 123 7.15 12.97 -16.78
CA GLU A 123 5.77 13.43 -16.93
C GLU A 123 5.06 12.81 -18.13
N ARG A 124 5.73 12.82 -19.28
CA ARG A 124 5.20 12.20 -20.50
C ARG A 124 5.01 10.70 -20.32
N GLN A 125 5.94 10.02 -19.65
CA GLN A 125 5.81 8.60 -19.34
C GLN A 125 4.56 8.34 -18.48
N PHE A 126 4.33 9.11 -17.41
CA PHE A 126 3.09 9.00 -16.62
C PHE A 126 1.86 9.18 -17.51
N TYR A 127 1.83 10.22 -18.35
CA TYR A 127 0.71 10.48 -19.25
C TYR A 127 0.44 9.28 -20.19
N LEU A 128 1.48 8.77 -20.86
CA LEU A 128 1.35 7.64 -21.80
C LEU A 128 0.91 6.36 -21.08
N SER A 129 1.42 6.09 -19.88
CA SER A 129 0.98 4.96 -19.05
C SER A 129 -0.51 5.04 -18.69
N MET A 130 -1.01 6.23 -18.36
CA MET A 130 -2.45 6.40 -18.09
C MET A 130 -3.27 6.32 -19.37
N TRP A 131 -2.77 6.89 -20.45
CA TRP A 131 -3.41 6.88 -21.76
C TRP A 131 -3.57 5.46 -22.30
N ALA A 132 -2.53 4.63 -22.23
CA ALA A 132 -2.57 3.22 -22.62
C ALA A 132 -3.71 2.49 -21.89
N GLN A 133 -3.82 2.63 -20.57
CA GLN A 133 -4.89 1.99 -19.80
C GLN A 133 -6.29 2.46 -20.23
N ILE A 134 -6.46 3.76 -20.46
CA ILE A 134 -7.74 4.31 -20.96
C ILE A 134 -8.09 3.75 -22.34
N ARG A 135 -7.12 3.67 -23.25
CA ARG A 135 -7.32 3.13 -24.61
C ARG A 135 -7.62 1.65 -24.62
N HIS A 136 -6.98 0.88 -23.75
CA HIS A 136 -7.32 -0.52 -23.53
C HIS A 136 -8.79 -0.68 -23.10
N MET A 137 -9.27 0.15 -22.17
CA MET A 137 -10.67 0.15 -21.74
C MET A 137 -11.65 0.61 -22.84
N GLU A 138 -11.20 1.44 -23.78
CA GLU A 138 -11.96 1.86 -24.97
C GLU A 138 -11.89 0.82 -26.12
N GLY A 139 -11.20 -0.32 -25.93
CA GLY A 139 -11.08 -1.39 -26.92
C GLY A 139 -10.14 -1.06 -28.08
N ALA A 140 -9.10 -0.26 -27.84
CA ALA A 140 -8.09 0.07 -28.84
C ALA A 140 -7.35 -1.17 -29.37
N GLU A 141 -6.92 -1.10 -30.63
CA GLU A 141 -6.17 -2.17 -31.29
C GLU A 141 -4.75 -2.31 -30.74
N ASP A 142 -4.19 -3.52 -30.82
CA ASP A 142 -2.84 -3.83 -30.31
C ASP A 142 -1.76 -2.93 -30.94
N ALA A 143 -1.90 -2.54 -32.21
CA ALA A 143 -0.97 -1.66 -32.89
C ALA A 143 -0.94 -0.23 -32.29
N GLU A 144 -2.09 0.31 -31.90
CA GLU A 144 -2.18 1.59 -31.22
C GLU A 144 -1.56 1.50 -29.82
N MET A 145 -1.93 0.45 -29.08
CA MET A 145 -1.41 0.17 -27.74
C MET A 145 0.12 0.04 -27.74
N ARG A 146 0.66 -0.71 -28.71
CA ARG A 146 2.09 -0.88 -28.92
C ARG A 146 2.81 0.45 -29.12
N ALA A 147 2.30 1.31 -30.02
CA ALA A 147 2.92 2.61 -30.28
C ALA A 147 2.99 3.48 -29.02
N ILE A 148 1.93 3.51 -28.21
CA ILE A 148 1.89 4.28 -26.95
C ILE A 148 2.90 3.72 -25.94
N LEU A 149 2.96 2.40 -25.78
CA LEU A 149 3.81 1.73 -24.80
C LEU A 149 5.29 1.75 -25.18
N GLU A 150 5.63 1.58 -26.46
CA GLU A 150 7.00 1.72 -26.96
C GLU A 150 7.52 3.14 -26.73
N GLU A 151 6.72 4.18 -26.99
CA GLU A 151 7.08 5.57 -26.67
C GLU A 151 7.31 5.72 -25.15
N ALA A 152 6.42 5.17 -24.30
CA ALA A 152 6.52 5.28 -22.85
C ALA A 152 7.79 4.63 -22.29
N VAL A 153 8.17 3.45 -22.79
CA VAL A 153 9.38 2.73 -22.40
C VAL A 153 10.63 3.50 -22.81
N GLN A 154 10.71 3.96 -24.06
CA GLN A 154 11.90 4.63 -24.60
C GLN A 154 12.28 5.92 -23.86
N LEU A 155 11.33 6.54 -23.15
CA LEU A 155 11.58 7.75 -22.36
C LEU A 155 12.55 7.53 -21.20
N THR A 156 12.63 6.33 -20.63
CA THR A 156 13.53 6.02 -19.49
C THR A 156 14.35 4.74 -19.66
N VAL A 157 13.98 3.85 -20.59
CA VAL A 157 14.71 2.63 -20.95
C VAL A 157 15.05 2.68 -22.46
N PRO A 158 15.99 3.54 -22.88
CA PRO A 158 16.38 3.62 -24.28
C PRO A 158 17.08 2.33 -24.72
N GLY A 159 16.86 1.94 -25.99
CA GLY A 159 17.43 0.71 -26.54
C GLY A 159 16.97 -0.53 -25.79
N LEU A 160 15.66 -0.64 -25.50
CA LEU A 160 15.06 -1.88 -25.03
C LEU A 160 15.38 -3.00 -26.04
N TRP A 161 15.83 -4.16 -25.55
CA TRP A 161 16.29 -5.32 -26.34
C TRP A 161 17.57 -5.13 -27.17
N GLU A 162 18.15 -3.93 -27.27
CA GLU A 162 19.48 -3.73 -27.89
C GLU A 162 20.62 -4.30 -27.02
N LYS A 163 20.39 -4.38 -25.71
CA LYS A 163 21.27 -5.01 -24.72
C LYS A 163 20.43 -5.82 -23.75
N PRO A 164 20.97 -6.91 -23.16
CA PRO A 164 20.30 -7.66 -22.11
C PRO A 164 19.74 -6.74 -21.00
N LEU A 165 18.64 -7.17 -20.40
CA LEU A 165 18.06 -6.57 -19.20
C LEU A 165 18.89 -6.93 -17.97
N ARG A 166 19.54 -8.10 -17.99
CA ARG A 166 20.45 -8.51 -16.92
C ARG A 166 21.54 -7.46 -16.69
N GLY A 167 21.65 -6.99 -15.45
CA GLY A 167 22.59 -5.95 -15.04
C GLY A 167 22.08 -4.52 -15.21
N ARG A 168 20.87 -4.29 -15.72
CA ARG A 168 20.20 -2.99 -15.66
C ARG A 168 19.48 -2.83 -14.32
N VAL A 169 19.40 -1.59 -13.82
CA VAL A 169 18.66 -1.25 -12.60
C VAL A 169 17.42 -0.47 -13.01
N LEU A 170 16.25 -1.11 -12.88
CA LEU A 170 14.97 -0.58 -13.36
C LEU A 170 13.96 -0.46 -12.22
N SER A 171 13.11 0.56 -12.28
CA SER A 171 12.00 0.74 -11.34
C SER A 171 10.86 -0.24 -11.63
N LEU A 172 9.95 -0.43 -10.67
CA LEU A 172 8.74 -1.25 -10.87
C LEU A 172 7.86 -0.72 -12.03
N LYS A 173 7.83 0.60 -12.23
CA LYS A 173 7.10 1.23 -13.35
C LYS A 173 7.73 0.89 -14.70
N GLU A 174 9.06 0.86 -14.76
CA GLU A 174 9.81 0.48 -15.96
C GLU A 174 9.63 -1.00 -16.29
N TRP A 175 9.75 -1.88 -15.29
CA TRP A 175 9.44 -3.31 -15.47
C TRP A 175 8.02 -3.54 -15.98
N ASN A 176 7.05 -2.81 -15.43
CA ASN A 176 5.67 -2.90 -15.89
C ASN A 176 5.51 -2.44 -17.34
N LEU A 177 6.13 -1.32 -17.71
CA LEU A 177 6.06 -0.80 -19.08
C LEU A 177 6.71 -1.77 -20.08
N ILE A 178 7.82 -2.42 -19.71
CA ILE A 178 8.44 -3.46 -20.54
C ILE A 178 7.49 -4.65 -20.72
N LEU A 179 6.87 -5.15 -19.64
CA LEU A 179 5.90 -6.25 -19.71
C LEU A 179 4.69 -5.90 -20.60
N GLU A 180 4.15 -4.68 -20.47
CA GLU A 180 3.02 -4.22 -21.29
C GLU A 180 3.41 -4.06 -22.76
N ALA A 181 4.59 -3.48 -23.04
CA ALA A 181 5.08 -3.33 -24.41
C ALA A 181 5.34 -4.70 -25.07
N GLU A 182 5.92 -5.65 -24.33
CA GLU A 182 6.17 -7.01 -24.83
C GLU A 182 4.87 -7.75 -25.13
N LYS A 183 3.84 -7.59 -24.29
CA LYS A 183 2.52 -8.20 -24.52
C LYS A 183 1.86 -7.69 -25.80
N CYS A 184 2.02 -6.42 -26.13
CA CYS A 184 1.44 -5.79 -27.33
C CYS A 184 2.31 -5.92 -28.59
N LYS A 185 3.38 -6.73 -28.56
CA LYS A 185 4.25 -6.94 -29.71
C LYS A 185 3.50 -7.65 -30.85
N GLU A 186 3.87 -7.33 -32.09
CA GLU A 186 3.29 -7.96 -33.28
C GLU A 186 3.61 -9.46 -33.30
N GLY A 187 2.57 -10.29 -33.41
CA GLY A 187 2.70 -11.75 -33.27
C GLY A 187 2.64 -12.26 -31.82
N GLY A 188 2.46 -11.37 -30.84
CA GLY A 188 2.50 -11.69 -29.41
C GLY A 188 3.88 -11.50 -28.79
N GLY A 189 3.94 -11.53 -27.46
CA GLY A 189 5.21 -11.46 -26.74
C GLY A 189 6.06 -12.71 -26.94
N GLU A 190 7.37 -12.59 -26.75
CA GLU A 190 8.30 -13.71 -26.88
C GLU A 190 8.61 -14.35 -25.52
N GLU A 191 8.54 -15.68 -25.44
CA GLU A 191 8.82 -16.44 -24.20
C GLU A 191 10.20 -16.08 -23.62
N ILE A 192 11.22 -15.94 -24.47
CA ILE A 192 12.59 -15.63 -24.05
C ILE A 192 12.68 -14.29 -23.31
N HIS A 193 11.89 -13.30 -23.71
CA HIS A 193 11.84 -11.99 -23.06
C HIS A 193 11.18 -12.07 -21.68
N TYR A 194 10.07 -12.79 -21.56
CA TYR A 194 9.43 -13.00 -20.27
C TYR A 194 10.33 -13.77 -19.30
N ARG A 195 11.05 -14.79 -19.78
CA ARG A 195 12.03 -15.53 -18.96
C ARG A 195 13.19 -14.65 -18.52
N GLU A 196 13.71 -13.77 -19.39
CA GLU A 196 14.74 -12.81 -19.01
C GLU A 196 14.23 -11.83 -17.94
N ILE A 197 13.01 -11.31 -18.09
CA ILE A 197 12.37 -10.44 -17.09
C ILE A 197 12.23 -11.17 -15.76
N MET A 198 11.71 -12.40 -15.76
CA MET A 198 11.57 -13.23 -14.55
C MET A 198 12.92 -13.43 -13.86
N ALA A 199 13.96 -13.83 -14.59
CA ALA A 199 15.30 -13.99 -14.03
C ALA A 199 15.84 -12.68 -13.43
N CYS A 200 15.63 -11.54 -14.10
CA CYS A 200 16.05 -10.24 -13.58
C CYS A 200 15.29 -9.83 -12.31
N LEU A 201 13.98 -10.10 -12.22
CA LEU A 201 13.17 -9.83 -11.04
C LEU A 201 13.60 -10.68 -9.85
N GLU A 202 13.96 -11.94 -10.08
CA GLU A 202 14.46 -12.85 -9.05
C GLU A 202 15.87 -12.50 -8.57
N ASP A 203 16.73 -12.02 -9.47
CA ASP A 203 18.07 -11.51 -9.16
C ASP A 203 18.02 -10.11 -8.49
N ALA A 204 16.93 -9.37 -8.66
CA ALA A 204 16.79 -8.01 -8.14
C ALA A 204 16.55 -7.99 -6.62
N ALA A 205 17.17 -7.03 -5.94
CA ALA A 205 16.93 -6.77 -4.52
C ALA A 205 15.60 -6.00 -4.29
N LEU A 206 14.48 -6.60 -4.71
CA LEU A 206 13.14 -6.09 -4.44
C LEU A 206 12.63 -6.59 -3.08
N ASP A 207 11.90 -5.73 -2.37
CA ASP A 207 11.21 -6.13 -1.15
C ASP A 207 9.95 -6.97 -1.47
N THR A 208 9.35 -7.57 -0.44
CA THR A 208 8.17 -8.43 -0.60
C THR A 208 7.00 -7.72 -1.29
N VAL A 209 6.78 -6.43 -1.00
CA VAL A 209 5.72 -5.64 -1.62
C VAL A 209 6.04 -5.30 -3.08
N GLY A 210 7.28 -4.95 -3.39
CA GLY A 210 7.74 -4.71 -4.76
C GLY A 210 7.63 -5.96 -5.63
N MET A 211 8.02 -7.13 -5.11
CA MET A 211 7.80 -8.41 -5.79
C MET A 211 6.32 -8.66 -6.05
N ALA A 212 5.45 -8.46 -5.04
CA ALA A 212 4.01 -8.66 -5.21
C ALA A 212 3.38 -7.75 -6.27
N LYS A 213 3.95 -6.57 -6.53
CA LYS A 213 3.44 -5.63 -7.55
C LYS A 213 3.76 -6.03 -8.99
N ILE A 214 4.79 -6.84 -9.22
CA ILE A 214 5.30 -7.08 -10.59
C ILE A 214 5.46 -8.55 -10.95
N TYR A 215 5.91 -9.39 -10.01
CA TYR A 215 6.19 -10.79 -10.27
C TYR A 215 4.93 -11.59 -10.67
N PRO A 216 3.77 -11.46 -10.00
CA PRO A 216 2.55 -12.16 -10.42
C PRO A 216 2.13 -11.81 -11.85
N LYS A 217 2.28 -10.55 -12.25
CA LYS A 217 2.00 -10.10 -13.62
C LYS A 217 2.92 -10.77 -14.64
N ALA A 218 4.22 -10.81 -14.36
CA ALA A 218 5.20 -11.45 -15.23
C ALA A 218 4.89 -12.95 -15.41
N VAL A 219 4.50 -13.64 -14.32
CA VAL A 219 4.05 -15.04 -14.38
C VAL A 219 2.80 -15.20 -15.25
N CYS A 220 1.76 -14.37 -15.05
CA CYS A 220 0.57 -14.42 -15.89
C CYS A 220 0.90 -14.24 -17.39
N PHE A 221 1.78 -13.30 -17.72
CA PHE A 221 2.14 -13.01 -19.11
C PHE A 221 2.97 -14.15 -19.72
N LEU A 222 3.91 -14.73 -18.96
CA LEU A 222 4.66 -15.92 -19.39
C LEU A 222 3.73 -17.12 -19.64
N CYS A 223 2.85 -17.44 -18.68
CA CYS A 223 1.93 -18.57 -18.79
C CYS A 223 0.97 -18.43 -19.98
N GLY A 224 0.53 -17.20 -20.28
CA GLY A 224 -0.34 -16.88 -21.42
C GLY A 224 0.39 -16.83 -22.76
N CYS A 225 1.72 -16.65 -22.76
CA CYS A 225 2.53 -16.63 -23.98
C CYS A 225 2.79 -18.04 -24.55
N ILE A 226 2.80 -19.06 -23.69
CA ILE A 226 3.14 -20.44 -24.08
C ILE A 226 1.85 -21.22 -24.39
N ALA A 227 1.62 -21.53 -25.66
CA ALA A 227 0.42 -22.24 -26.12
C ALA A 227 0.49 -23.76 -25.84
N GLU A 228 1.60 -24.40 -26.20
CA GLU A 228 1.82 -25.84 -26.00
C GLU A 228 2.80 -26.05 -24.83
N LYS A 229 2.39 -26.86 -23.85
CA LYS A 229 3.16 -27.11 -22.63
C LYS A 229 3.38 -28.62 -22.53
N ASP A 230 4.63 -29.04 -22.55
CA ASP A 230 4.96 -30.40 -22.11
C ASP A 230 4.88 -30.51 -20.59
N GLU A 231 4.97 -31.74 -20.06
CA GLU A 231 4.82 -31.99 -18.62
C GLU A 231 5.89 -31.27 -17.78
N ALA A 232 7.12 -31.15 -18.29
CA ALA A 232 8.21 -30.49 -17.57
C ALA A 232 8.00 -28.98 -17.52
N MET A 233 7.57 -28.38 -18.62
CA MET A 233 7.19 -26.99 -18.75
C MET A 233 6.01 -26.66 -17.83
N GLU A 234 4.98 -27.52 -17.82
CA GLU A 234 3.83 -27.34 -16.94
C GLU A 234 4.24 -27.36 -15.46
N ALA A 235 5.17 -28.25 -15.09
CA ALA A 235 5.71 -28.30 -13.73
C ALA A 235 6.48 -27.05 -13.33
N GLU A 236 7.26 -26.49 -14.25
CA GLU A 236 7.95 -25.22 -14.04
C GLU A 236 6.97 -24.06 -13.85
N LEU A 237 6.00 -23.91 -14.76
CA LEU A 237 5.00 -22.85 -14.72
C LEU A 237 4.11 -22.93 -13.47
N PHE A 238 3.71 -24.15 -13.08
CA PHE A 238 3.01 -24.38 -11.81
C PHE A 238 3.87 -23.94 -10.60
N GLY A 239 5.17 -24.21 -10.63
CA GLY A 239 6.13 -23.71 -9.64
C GLY A 239 6.15 -22.18 -9.55
N TYR A 240 6.14 -21.48 -10.69
CA TYR A 240 6.05 -20.03 -10.74
C TYR A 240 4.72 -19.51 -10.18
N CYS A 241 3.58 -20.14 -10.50
CA CYS A 241 2.28 -19.80 -9.93
C CYS A 241 2.26 -19.94 -8.41
N ASN A 242 2.77 -21.05 -7.86
CA ASN A 242 2.87 -21.24 -6.41
C ASN A 242 3.70 -20.15 -5.74
N ARG A 243 4.86 -19.82 -6.33
CA ARG A 243 5.70 -18.74 -5.82
C ARG A 243 5.00 -17.38 -5.88
N ALA A 244 4.27 -17.09 -6.95
CA ALA A 244 3.50 -15.85 -7.08
C ALA A 244 2.40 -15.75 -5.99
N VAL A 245 1.68 -16.85 -5.72
CA VAL A 245 0.71 -16.92 -4.61
C VAL A 245 1.40 -16.60 -3.29
N GLU A 246 2.51 -17.26 -2.96
CA GLU A 246 3.19 -17.04 -1.67
C GLU A 246 3.70 -15.60 -1.51
N ILE A 247 4.26 -15.00 -2.56
CA ILE A 247 4.65 -13.57 -2.57
C ILE A 247 3.44 -12.67 -2.28
N LEU A 248 2.29 -12.92 -2.92
CA LEU A 248 1.06 -12.15 -2.71
C LEU A 248 0.51 -12.30 -1.29
N ARG A 249 0.54 -13.51 -0.74
CA ARG A 249 0.13 -13.83 0.64
C ARG A 249 1.00 -13.09 1.65
N ASP A 250 2.32 -13.16 1.50
CA ASP A 250 3.29 -12.50 2.38
C ASP A 250 3.13 -10.98 2.35
N ALA A 251 2.85 -10.41 1.17
CA ALA A 251 2.59 -8.97 1.04
C ALA A 251 1.16 -8.56 1.42
N SER A 252 0.24 -9.50 1.70
CA SER A 252 -1.20 -9.24 1.84
C SER A 252 -1.77 -8.43 0.65
N ARG A 253 -1.41 -8.81 -0.57
CA ARG A 253 -1.84 -8.19 -1.84
C ARG A 253 -2.59 -9.18 -2.72
N MET A 254 -3.38 -8.67 -3.66
CA MET A 254 -4.21 -9.45 -4.58
C MET A 254 -3.98 -9.11 -6.06
N TYR A 255 -2.83 -8.49 -6.40
CA TYR A 255 -2.50 -8.16 -7.79
C TYR A 255 -2.36 -9.44 -8.62
N TYR A 256 -3.17 -9.60 -9.68
CA TYR A 256 -3.24 -10.81 -10.50
C TYR A 256 -3.56 -12.10 -9.72
N LEU A 257 -4.03 -12.00 -8.46
CA LEU A 257 -4.20 -13.18 -7.61
C LEU A 257 -5.26 -14.13 -8.17
N TRP A 258 -6.39 -13.61 -8.65
CA TRP A 258 -7.45 -14.44 -9.20
C TRP A 258 -6.96 -15.18 -10.46
N GLU A 259 -6.24 -14.48 -11.35
CA GLU A 259 -5.66 -15.06 -12.57
C GLU A 259 -4.61 -16.13 -12.27
N ILE A 260 -3.77 -15.92 -11.24
CA ILE A 260 -2.81 -16.93 -10.81
C ILE A 260 -3.52 -18.14 -10.20
N LEU A 261 -4.58 -17.94 -9.41
CA LEU A 261 -5.37 -19.05 -8.86
C LEU A 261 -6.08 -19.84 -9.96
N GLU A 262 -6.59 -19.17 -10.99
CA GLU A 262 -7.15 -19.80 -12.20
C GLU A 262 -6.11 -20.66 -12.93
N LEU A 263 -4.93 -20.11 -13.22
CA LEU A 263 -3.84 -20.87 -13.83
C LEU A 263 -3.41 -22.05 -12.96
N ARG A 264 -3.30 -21.84 -11.65
CA ARG A 264 -2.94 -22.87 -10.67
C ARG A 264 -3.96 -24.00 -10.61
N GLU A 265 -5.26 -23.67 -10.72
CA GLU A 265 -6.34 -24.65 -10.78
C GLU A 265 -6.22 -25.54 -12.02
N GLN A 266 -6.05 -24.95 -13.20
CA GLN A 266 -5.89 -25.67 -14.47
C GLN A 266 -4.74 -26.70 -14.42
N TYR A 267 -3.59 -26.31 -13.87
CA TYR A 267 -2.45 -27.22 -13.69
C TYR A 267 -2.71 -28.33 -12.65
N LEU A 268 -3.49 -28.05 -11.59
CA LEU A 268 -3.87 -29.06 -10.60
C LEU A 268 -4.88 -30.07 -11.18
N GLU A 269 -5.81 -29.60 -12.00
CA GLU A 269 -6.80 -30.45 -12.69
C GLU A 269 -6.13 -31.42 -13.66
N HIS A 270 -5.19 -30.96 -14.50
CA HIS A 270 -4.46 -31.84 -15.41
C HIS A 270 -3.70 -32.94 -14.66
N ARG A 271 -3.03 -32.61 -13.56
CA ARG A 271 -2.26 -33.57 -12.76
C ARG A 271 -3.12 -34.59 -12.02
N THR A 272 -4.25 -34.14 -11.49
CA THR A 272 -5.19 -35.04 -10.79
C THR A 272 -5.97 -35.92 -11.76
N GLY A 273 -6.31 -35.39 -12.95
CA GLY A 273 -6.91 -36.14 -14.06
C GLY A 273 -5.97 -37.21 -14.64
N ASN A 274 -4.74 -36.85 -15.01
CA ASN A 274 -3.73 -37.78 -15.55
C ASN A 274 -3.39 -38.89 -14.53
N SER A 275 -3.34 -38.55 -13.23
CA SER A 275 -3.15 -39.51 -12.16
C SER A 275 -4.29 -40.53 -12.04
N LEU A 276 -5.52 -40.20 -12.43
CA LEU A 276 -6.66 -41.11 -12.36
C LEU A 276 -6.63 -42.09 -13.55
N GLU A 277 -6.25 -41.62 -14.73
CA GLU A 277 -6.08 -42.43 -15.94
C GLU A 277 -4.91 -43.41 -15.81
N GLU A 278 -3.73 -42.97 -15.34
CA GLU A 278 -2.59 -43.88 -15.07
C GLU A 278 -2.93 -44.97 -14.05
N ARG A 279 -3.77 -44.67 -13.04
CA ARG A 279 -4.22 -45.65 -12.04
C ARG A 279 -5.20 -46.68 -12.60
N LEU A 280 -6.03 -46.29 -13.58
CA LEU A 280 -6.93 -47.19 -14.28
C LEU A 280 -6.15 -48.12 -15.24
N GLU A 281 -5.03 -47.65 -15.79
CA GLU A 281 -4.20 -48.43 -16.71
C GLU A 281 -3.20 -49.36 -16.01
N THR A 282 -2.61 -48.95 -14.88
CA THR A 282 -1.52 -49.70 -14.23
C THR A 282 -1.98 -50.63 -13.11
N GLY A 283 -3.20 -50.47 -12.58
CA GLY A 283 -3.76 -51.35 -11.54
C GLY A 283 -2.99 -51.39 -10.21
N GLU A 284 -2.00 -50.52 -10.00
CA GLU A 284 -1.16 -50.54 -8.80
C GLU A 284 -1.72 -49.62 -7.68
N TYR A 285 -2.37 -50.25 -6.70
CA TYR A 285 -2.54 -49.67 -5.37
C TYR A 285 -1.25 -49.85 -4.58
N LYS A 286 -0.35 -48.85 -4.59
CA LYS A 286 0.75 -48.79 -3.62
C LYS A 286 0.45 -47.74 -2.56
N GLU A 287 -0.20 -48.18 -1.49
CA GLU A 287 -0.08 -47.56 -0.18
C GLU A 287 1.19 -48.11 0.49
N GLU A 288 2.31 -47.37 0.39
CA GLU A 288 3.45 -47.58 1.28
C GLU A 288 3.77 -46.27 2.01
N ASN A 289 3.39 -46.24 3.29
CA ASN A 289 3.88 -45.40 4.38
C ASN A 289 4.58 -44.08 4.01
N GLY A 290 3.75 -43.03 3.90
CA GLY A 290 4.11 -41.63 3.73
C GLY A 290 2.94 -40.94 3.03
N ARG A 291 2.56 -39.71 3.40
CA ARG A 291 1.49 -38.97 2.69
C ARG A 291 1.74 -39.09 1.18
N SER A 292 0.77 -39.67 0.45
CA SER A 292 0.90 -39.81 -1.00
C SER A 292 0.94 -38.41 -1.61
N LYS A 293 1.86 -38.16 -2.56
CA LYS A 293 1.94 -36.89 -3.31
C LYS A 293 0.58 -36.48 -3.92
N ASN A 294 -0.28 -37.46 -4.22
CA ASN A 294 -1.63 -37.22 -4.74
C ASN A 294 -2.60 -36.66 -3.70
N ALA A 295 -2.45 -37.05 -2.42
CA ALA A 295 -3.21 -36.45 -1.32
C ALA A 295 -2.82 -34.97 -1.15
N ASP A 296 -1.52 -34.66 -1.27
CA ASP A 296 -1.03 -33.28 -1.21
C ASP A 296 -1.58 -32.41 -2.37
N PHE A 297 -1.64 -32.93 -3.61
CA PHE A 297 -2.24 -32.20 -4.75
C PHE A 297 -3.75 -32.01 -4.62
N ALA A 298 -4.48 -33.01 -4.10
CA ALA A 298 -5.91 -32.89 -3.87
C ALA A 298 -6.24 -31.85 -2.79
N GLU A 299 -5.46 -31.81 -1.70
CA GLU A 299 -5.58 -30.78 -0.67
C GLU A 299 -5.30 -29.37 -1.23
N LEU A 300 -4.24 -29.22 -2.02
CA LEU A 300 -3.92 -27.95 -2.70
C LEU A 300 -5.02 -27.51 -3.67
N HIS A 301 -5.66 -28.46 -4.38
CA HIS A 301 -6.77 -28.16 -5.27
C HIS A 301 -7.99 -27.64 -4.50
N VAL A 302 -8.38 -28.30 -3.41
CA VAL A 302 -9.49 -27.85 -2.56
C VAL A 302 -9.21 -26.48 -1.95
N GLU A 303 -7.99 -26.25 -1.46
CA GLU A 303 -7.55 -24.96 -0.94
C GLU A 303 -7.63 -23.86 -2.01
N ASN A 304 -7.08 -24.12 -3.20
CA ASN A 304 -7.07 -23.20 -4.33
C ASN A 304 -8.49 -22.81 -4.77
N ALA A 305 -9.35 -23.81 -4.96
CA ALA A 305 -10.75 -23.62 -5.35
C ALA A 305 -11.51 -22.83 -4.28
N GLY A 306 -11.25 -23.10 -2.99
CA GLY A 306 -11.83 -22.36 -1.87
C GLY A 306 -11.45 -20.88 -1.90
N TRP A 307 -10.16 -20.55 -2.03
CA TRP A 307 -9.71 -19.16 -2.12
C TRP A 307 -10.27 -18.46 -3.35
N LYS A 308 -10.20 -19.10 -4.52
CA LYS A 308 -10.72 -18.56 -5.78
C LYS A 308 -12.21 -18.24 -5.66
N LYS A 309 -13.01 -19.19 -5.18
CA LYS A 309 -14.45 -19.05 -5.00
C LYS A 309 -14.80 -17.91 -4.03
N ALA A 310 -14.10 -17.84 -2.89
CA ALA A 310 -14.30 -16.77 -1.92
C ALA A 310 -14.04 -15.39 -2.55
N LEU A 311 -12.95 -15.24 -3.32
CA LEU A 311 -12.65 -14.00 -4.03
C LEU A 311 -13.74 -13.65 -5.05
N GLU A 312 -14.17 -14.62 -5.87
CA GLU A 312 -15.23 -14.41 -6.87
C GLU A 312 -16.52 -13.92 -6.24
N ASP A 313 -16.97 -14.55 -5.16
CA ASP A 313 -18.20 -14.19 -4.47
C ASP A 313 -18.12 -12.77 -3.90
N ILE A 314 -16.97 -12.39 -3.30
CA ILE A 314 -16.78 -11.04 -2.75
C ILE A 314 -16.69 -9.98 -3.85
N TYR A 315 -15.98 -10.25 -4.94
CA TYR A 315 -15.94 -9.32 -6.08
C TYR A 315 -17.34 -9.12 -6.68
N ALA A 316 -18.12 -10.20 -6.80
CA ALA A 316 -19.50 -10.15 -7.27
C ALA A 316 -20.42 -9.35 -6.33
N ASP A 317 -20.32 -9.55 -5.01
CA ASP A 317 -21.07 -8.82 -3.99
C ASP A 317 -20.96 -7.30 -4.16
N TYR A 318 -19.75 -6.81 -4.46
CA TYR A 318 -19.46 -5.39 -4.60
C TYR A 318 -19.51 -4.88 -6.05
N ARG A 319 -19.81 -5.76 -7.01
CA ARG A 319 -19.80 -5.49 -8.47
C ARG A 319 -18.47 -4.89 -8.93
N ILE A 320 -17.38 -5.45 -8.42
CA ILE A 320 -16.01 -5.09 -8.80
C ILE A 320 -15.47 -6.23 -9.66
N GLN A 321 -14.79 -5.88 -10.74
CA GLN A 321 -14.19 -6.89 -11.63
C GLN A 321 -13.11 -7.70 -10.90
N LYS A 322 -13.19 -9.03 -11.00
CA LYS A 322 -12.26 -9.94 -10.34
C LYS A 322 -10.87 -9.93 -10.98
N GLU A 323 -10.79 -9.80 -12.30
CA GLU A 323 -9.53 -9.68 -13.05
C GLU A 323 -8.85 -8.34 -12.78
N THR A 324 -7.52 -8.37 -12.71
CA THR A 324 -6.64 -7.20 -12.60
C THR A 324 -6.46 -6.56 -13.96
N PHE A 325 -7.29 -5.55 -14.26
CA PHE A 325 -7.30 -4.88 -15.57
C PHE A 325 -6.48 -3.57 -15.62
N HIS A 326 -5.95 -3.09 -14.48
CA HIS A 326 -5.19 -1.84 -14.39
C HIS A 326 -3.93 -2.01 -13.55
N TYR A 327 -2.96 -1.12 -13.75
CA TYR A 327 -1.71 -1.08 -12.98
C TYR A 327 -1.53 0.24 -12.22
N CYS A 328 -2.63 0.96 -11.96
CA CYS A 328 -2.64 2.18 -11.14
C CYS A 328 -1.95 2.05 -9.78
N TYR A 329 -1.93 0.85 -9.18
CA TYR A 329 -1.27 0.59 -7.89
C TYR A 329 0.26 0.81 -7.91
N LEU A 330 0.88 0.85 -9.10
CA LEU A 330 2.30 1.21 -9.28
C LEU A 330 2.54 2.72 -9.18
N TYR A 331 1.50 3.52 -9.37
CA TYR A 331 1.55 4.99 -9.41
C TYR A 331 0.84 5.64 -8.22
N LEU A 332 0.16 4.86 -7.39
CA LEU A 332 -0.52 5.34 -6.19
C LEU A 332 0.50 5.82 -5.16
N GLU A 333 0.44 7.10 -4.83
CA GLU A 333 1.30 7.74 -3.84
C GLU A 333 0.51 7.99 -2.56
N LYS A 334 0.98 7.43 -1.44
CA LYS A 334 0.28 7.48 -0.14
C LYS A 334 0.89 8.55 0.78
N GLY A 335 0.14 8.96 1.80
CA GLY A 335 0.67 9.80 2.88
C GLY A 335 1.06 11.22 2.49
N VAL A 336 0.50 11.77 1.41
CA VAL A 336 0.85 13.11 0.94
C VAL A 336 -0.09 14.18 1.50
N SER A 337 0.48 15.23 2.07
CA SER A 337 -0.23 16.37 2.66
C SER A 337 0.28 17.69 2.09
N CYS A 338 -0.62 18.67 1.95
CA CYS A 338 -0.27 20.03 1.54
C CYS A 338 0.26 20.83 2.75
N ILE A 339 1.49 21.34 2.68
CA ILE A 339 2.11 22.16 3.73
C ILE A 339 1.19 23.31 4.15
N SER A 340 0.55 23.97 3.19
CA SER A 340 -0.32 25.13 3.43
C SER A 340 -1.51 24.77 4.32
N ASP A 341 -2.13 23.61 4.09
CA ASP A 341 -3.25 23.14 4.88
C ASP A 341 -2.81 22.60 6.23
N VAL A 342 -1.69 21.87 6.28
CA VAL A 342 -1.11 21.39 7.53
C VAL A 342 -0.86 22.55 8.49
N VAL A 343 -0.14 23.61 8.06
CA VAL A 343 0.13 24.77 8.92
C VAL A 343 -1.18 25.43 9.37
N ARG A 344 -2.08 25.71 8.43
CA ARG A 344 -3.35 26.39 8.70
C ARG A 344 -4.21 25.61 9.69
N THR A 345 -4.43 24.33 9.42
CA THR A 345 -5.32 23.46 10.18
C THR A 345 -4.71 23.16 11.54
N ARG A 346 -3.43 22.78 11.61
CA ARG A 346 -2.74 22.51 12.88
C ARG A 346 -2.70 23.73 13.79
N ARG A 347 -2.43 24.93 13.25
CA ARG A 347 -2.43 26.18 14.03
C ARG A 347 -3.82 26.47 14.63
N ARG A 348 -4.87 26.36 13.83
CA ARG A 348 -6.26 26.60 14.28
C ARG A 348 -6.69 25.59 15.33
N MET A 349 -6.38 24.32 15.11
CA MET A 349 -6.66 23.22 16.02
C MET A 349 -6.01 23.47 17.40
N LEU A 350 -4.74 23.92 17.42
CA LEU A 350 -4.02 24.27 18.65
C LEU A 350 -4.43 25.63 19.26
N GLY A 351 -5.32 26.39 18.63
CA GLY A 351 -5.71 27.73 19.09
C GLY A 351 -4.61 28.80 19.02
N ILE A 352 -3.52 28.55 18.29
CA ILE A 352 -2.36 29.44 18.23
C ILE A 352 -2.66 30.65 17.34
N LYS A 353 -2.39 31.86 17.85
CA LYS A 353 -2.54 33.10 17.07
C LYS A 353 -1.46 33.21 15.99
N ALA A 354 -1.78 33.85 14.86
CA ALA A 354 -0.82 34.01 13.76
C ALA A 354 0.45 34.75 14.20
N GLU A 355 0.29 35.77 15.05
CA GLU A 355 1.36 36.58 15.64
C GLU A 355 2.30 35.74 16.52
N GLU A 356 1.73 34.76 17.22
CA GLU A 356 2.46 33.86 18.12
C GLU A 356 3.25 32.83 17.33
N LEU A 357 2.60 32.18 16.35
CA LEU A 357 3.27 31.19 15.50
C LEU A 357 4.46 31.81 14.75
N CYS A 358 4.28 33.00 14.16
CA CYS A 358 5.29 33.70 13.38
C CYS A 358 6.48 34.25 14.19
N ARG A 359 6.33 34.44 15.51
CA ARG A 359 7.29 35.20 16.33
C ARG A 359 8.71 34.62 16.20
N GLY A 360 9.63 35.43 15.70
CA GLY A 360 11.03 35.03 15.51
C GLY A 360 11.29 34.07 14.35
N ILE A 361 10.29 33.75 13.52
CA ILE A 361 10.43 32.89 12.33
C ILE A 361 10.21 33.68 11.04
N CYS A 362 9.05 34.33 10.89
CA CYS A 362 8.68 35.08 9.68
C CYS A 362 7.65 36.17 9.97
N ASP A 363 7.33 37.00 8.98
CA ASP A 363 6.27 38.00 9.12
C ASP A 363 4.86 37.40 8.88
N ILE A 364 3.85 38.05 9.46
CA ILE A 364 2.44 37.60 9.38
C ILE A 364 1.94 37.55 7.92
N LYS A 365 2.42 38.42 7.02
CA LYS A 365 2.00 38.38 5.61
C LYS A 365 2.54 37.13 4.92
N THR A 366 3.75 36.70 5.27
CA THR A 366 4.34 35.44 4.79
C THR A 366 3.51 34.23 5.25
N LEU A 367 3.18 34.12 6.55
CA LEU A 367 2.30 33.05 7.04
C LEU A 367 0.92 33.08 6.37
N ARG A 368 0.28 34.25 6.25
CA ARG A 368 -1.02 34.37 5.57
C ARG A 368 -0.94 33.96 4.10
N ARG A 369 0.16 34.23 3.40
CA ARG A 369 0.34 33.77 2.02
C ARG A 369 0.53 32.25 1.94
N LEU A 370 1.24 31.66 2.90
CA LEU A 370 1.39 30.22 3.03
C LEU A 370 0.03 29.55 3.28
N GLU A 371 -0.69 29.94 4.33
CA GLU A 371 -1.97 29.34 4.72
C GLU A 371 -3.05 29.45 3.63
N ASN A 372 -3.00 30.51 2.81
CA ASN A 372 -3.96 30.74 1.72
C ASN A 372 -3.49 30.20 0.36
N ARG A 373 -2.47 29.31 0.33
CA ARG A 373 -1.94 28.71 -0.91
C ARG A 373 -1.54 29.75 -1.98
N LYS A 374 -1.06 30.93 -1.58
CA LYS A 374 -0.71 32.03 -2.50
C LYS A 374 0.75 32.02 -2.95
N ARG A 375 1.66 31.53 -2.10
CA ARG A 375 3.09 31.50 -2.39
C ARG A 375 3.77 30.34 -1.66
N ALA A 376 4.65 29.63 -2.37
CA ALA A 376 5.56 28.68 -1.73
C ALA A 376 6.50 29.44 -0.79
N THR A 377 6.61 28.95 0.44
CA THR A 377 7.46 29.56 1.48
C THR A 377 8.79 28.83 1.53
N GLN A 378 9.84 29.53 1.95
CA GLN A 378 11.16 28.92 2.11
C GLN A 378 11.08 27.78 3.11
N ARG A 379 11.75 26.68 2.78
CA ARG A 379 11.71 25.44 3.55
C ARG A 379 12.10 25.62 5.02
N ALA A 380 13.19 26.33 5.30
CA ALA A 380 13.65 26.61 6.66
C ALA A 380 12.62 27.36 7.53
N ILE A 381 11.72 28.15 6.90
CA ILE A 381 10.59 28.78 7.60
C ILE A 381 9.53 27.72 7.90
N VAL A 382 9.22 26.85 6.94
CA VAL A 382 8.23 25.77 7.13
C VAL A 382 8.66 24.81 8.24
N GLU A 383 9.91 24.39 8.26
CA GLU A 383 10.50 23.52 9.31
C GLU A 383 10.29 24.11 10.71
N GLN A 384 10.68 25.37 10.91
CA GLN A 384 10.50 26.05 12.20
C GLN A 384 9.01 26.23 12.57
N LEU A 385 8.14 26.45 11.59
CA LEU A 385 6.70 26.51 11.83
C LEU A 385 6.15 25.14 12.25
N PHE A 386 6.58 24.06 11.59
CA PHE A 386 6.20 22.68 11.94
C PHE A 386 6.65 22.32 13.36
N GLU A 387 7.91 22.59 13.71
CA GLU A 387 8.43 22.36 15.06
C GLU A 387 7.59 23.08 16.13
N ARG A 388 7.20 24.33 15.87
CA ARG A 388 6.34 25.10 16.79
C ARG A 388 4.92 24.57 16.87
N LEU A 389 4.45 23.88 15.84
CA LEU A 389 3.15 23.22 15.78
C LEU A 389 3.18 21.78 16.32
N GLY A 390 4.31 21.35 16.91
CA GLY A 390 4.49 20.01 17.44
C GLY A 390 4.70 18.92 16.38
N LEU A 391 5.00 19.32 15.15
CA LEU A 391 5.27 18.44 14.02
C LEU A 391 6.78 18.35 13.76
N PRO A 392 7.27 17.22 13.21
CA PRO A 392 8.65 17.11 12.74
C PRO A 392 8.90 18.04 11.55
N GLY A 393 10.13 18.54 11.40
CA GLY A 393 10.52 19.46 10.33
C GLY A 393 10.74 18.78 8.97
N GLU A 394 10.95 17.47 8.96
CA GLU A 394 11.26 16.69 7.77
C GLU A 394 10.05 16.68 6.79
N MET A 395 10.28 17.07 5.53
CA MET A 395 9.22 17.08 4.50
C MET A 395 8.89 15.67 3.98
N ILE A 396 9.76 14.69 4.22
CA ILE A 396 9.55 13.28 3.91
C ILE A 396 10.02 12.48 5.11
N ARG A 397 9.15 11.65 5.68
CA ARG A 397 9.49 10.88 6.88
C ARG A 397 8.68 9.61 6.98
N THR A 398 9.18 8.67 7.76
CA THR A 398 8.35 7.63 8.37
C THR A 398 7.96 8.09 9.79
N GLU A 399 7.59 7.16 10.65
CA GLU A 399 7.36 7.38 12.07
C GLU A 399 8.63 7.76 12.87
N LEU A 400 9.84 7.54 12.33
CA LEU A 400 11.10 7.98 12.95
C LEU A 400 11.84 8.99 12.07
N VAL A 401 12.36 10.04 12.70
CA VAL A 401 13.38 10.93 12.17
C VAL A 401 14.75 10.30 12.39
N THR A 402 15.32 9.76 11.31
CA THR A 402 16.63 9.10 11.30
C THR A 402 17.23 9.14 9.90
N GLU A 403 18.55 9.29 9.80
CA GLU A 403 19.30 9.15 8.55
C GLU A 403 19.65 7.69 8.25
N SER A 404 19.55 6.78 9.24
CA SER A 404 19.95 5.38 9.09
C SER A 404 18.93 4.56 8.27
N PRO A 405 19.32 4.01 7.10
CA PRO A 405 18.47 3.09 6.33
C PRO A 405 18.13 1.83 7.12
N GLU A 406 19.10 1.30 7.86
CA GLU A 406 18.95 0.10 8.70
C GLU A 406 17.84 0.27 9.75
N VAL A 407 17.76 1.43 10.39
CA VAL A 407 16.70 1.72 11.37
C VAL A 407 15.32 1.69 10.72
N ARG A 408 15.17 2.18 9.48
CA ARG A 408 13.89 2.17 8.77
C ARG A 408 13.44 0.74 8.46
N GLN A 409 14.35 -0.11 7.98
CA GLN A 409 14.08 -1.54 7.76
C GLN A 409 13.74 -2.28 9.06
N MET A 410 14.41 -1.94 10.17
CA MET A 410 14.07 -2.52 11.48
C MET A 410 12.68 -2.11 11.95
N MET A 411 12.24 -0.88 11.66
CA MET A 411 10.87 -0.44 11.98
C MET A 411 9.80 -1.21 11.19
N GLU A 412 10.06 -1.55 9.92
CA GLU A 412 9.18 -2.42 9.13
C GLU A 412 9.04 -3.81 9.77
N LYS A 413 10.16 -4.43 10.17
CA LYS A 413 10.16 -5.71 10.89
C LYS A 413 9.41 -5.61 12.22
N LEU A 414 9.61 -4.52 12.96
CA LEU A 414 8.92 -4.27 14.23
C LEU A 414 7.39 -4.21 14.04
N ARG A 415 6.91 -3.60 12.94
CA ARG A 415 5.47 -3.60 12.59
C ARG A 415 4.94 -5.02 12.32
N SER A 416 5.69 -5.85 11.59
CA SER A 416 5.31 -7.25 11.33
C SER A 416 5.25 -8.08 12.62
N TYR A 417 6.31 -8.06 13.45
CA TYR A 417 6.34 -8.83 14.69
C TYR A 417 5.24 -8.41 15.68
N GLY A 418 4.97 -7.11 15.81
CA GLY A 418 3.89 -6.63 16.66
C GLY A 418 2.50 -7.09 16.18
N ASN A 419 2.28 -7.19 14.86
CA ASN A 419 1.02 -7.70 14.30
C ASN A 419 0.85 -9.21 14.50
N GLU A 420 1.95 -9.97 14.50
CA GLU A 420 1.97 -11.42 14.74
C GLU A 420 1.97 -11.77 16.24
N ARG A 421 2.13 -10.77 17.12
CA ARG A 421 2.33 -10.92 18.57
C ARG A 421 3.57 -11.77 18.92
N ASP A 422 4.61 -11.72 18.09
CA ASP A 422 5.92 -12.30 18.40
C ASP A 422 6.69 -11.35 19.33
N THR A 423 6.34 -11.42 20.62
CA THR A 423 6.82 -10.44 21.60
C THR A 423 8.33 -10.53 21.87
N GLU A 424 8.98 -11.67 21.60
CA GLU A 424 10.43 -11.83 21.79
C GLU A 424 11.21 -11.10 20.70
N LYS A 425 10.85 -11.33 19.42
CA LYS A 425 11.48 -10.62 18.30
C LYS A 425 11.16 -9.13 18.34
N GLU A 426 9.95 -8.76 18.74
CA GLU A 426 9.54 -7.36 18.91
C GLU A 426 10.44 -6.62 19.91
N GLU A 427 10.69 -7.20 21.10
CA GLU A 427 11.55 -6.60 22.12
C GLU A 427 13.00 -6.43 21.66
N MET A 428 13.55 -7.47 21.01
CA MET A 428 14.93 -7.45 20.52
C MET A 428 15.14 -6.31 19.52
N VAL A 429 14.24 -6.18 18.55
CA VAL A 429 14.31 -5.14 17.52
C VAL A 429 14.08 -3.76 18.11
N LEU A 430 13.08 -3.59 18.97
CA LEU A 430 12.79 -2.31 19.63
C LEU A 430 13.98 -1.82 20.46
N SER A 431 14.62 -2.72 21.21
CA SER A 431 15.80 -2.42 22.03
C SER A 431 17.01 -1.99 21.19
N ARG A 432 17.19 -2.58 20.00
CA ARG A 432 18.25 -2.18 19.06
C ARG A 432 17.97 -0.80 18.48
N ILE A 433 16.75 -0.53 18.03
CA ILE A 433 16.36 0.78 17.49
C ILE A 433 16.58 1.89 18.52
N LYS A 434 16.16 1.69 19.77
CA LYS A 434 16.35 2.66 20.88
C LYS A 434 17.81 3.07 21.09
N LYS A 435 18.79 2.22 20.75
CA LYS A 435 20.22 2.53 20.86
C LYS A 435 20.76 3.31 19.66
N MET A 436 20.04 3.34 18.54
CA MET A 436 20.47 3.90 17.26
C MET A 436 19.80 5.24 16.92
N VAL A 437 18.71 5.60 17.62
CA VAL A 437 17.98 6.85 17.36
C VAL A 437 17.94 7.76 18.59
N SER A 438 17.92 9.06 18.34
CA SER A 438 17.79 10.06 19.39
C SER A 438 16.35 10.10 19.92
N THR A 439 16.20 10.00 21.24
CA THR A 439 14.94 10.17 21.97
C THR A 439 14.69 11.62 22.41
N GLU A 440 15.62 12.54 22.12
CA GLU A 440 15.40 13.99 22.29
C GLU A 440 14.43 14.54 21.25
N ILE A 441 14.31 13.86 20.11
CA ILE A 441 13.33 14.19 19.07
C ILE A 441 11.96 13.67 19.51
N ARG A 442 10.99 14.59 19.67
CA ARG A 442 9.67 14.28 20.24
C ARG A 442 8.92 13.18 19.49
N CYS A 443 8.93 13.21 18.16
CA CYS A 443 8.24 12.18 17.36
C CYS A 443 8.91 10.79 17.52
N ASN A 444 10.25 10.72 17.58
CA ASN A 444 10.95 9.46 17.85
C ASN A 444 10.57 8.91 19.21
N ARG A 445 10.56 9.78 20.22
CA ARG A 445 10.17 9.41 21.57
C ARG A 445 8.74 8.90 21.62
N GLN A 446 7.79 9.59 20.98
CA GLN A 446 6.40 9.14 20.87
C GLN A 446 6.29 7.77 20.23
N ALA A 447 6.90 7.58 19.05
CA ALA A 447 6.82 6.31 18.32
C ALA A 447 7.37 5.14 19.14
N LEU A 448 8.53 5.32 19.77
CA LEU A 448 9.14 4.28 20.60
C LEU A 448 8.36 4.01 21.88
N MET A 449 7.81 5.05 22.52
CA MET A 449 6.95 4.89 23.70
C MET A 449 5.69 4.11 23.35
N ARG A 450 4.99 4.42 22.25
CA ARG A 450 3.80 3.67 21.83
C ARG A 450 4.11 2.20 21.62
N LYS A 451 5.19 1.88 20.90
CA LYS A 451 5.61 0.49 20.63
C LYS A 451 5.92 -0.27 21.92
N GLU A 452 6.65 0.35 22.84
CA GLU A 452 6.95 -0.24 24.14
C GLU A 452 5.69 -0.50 24.99
N ILE A 453 4.76 0.46 25.01
CA ILE A 453 3.50 0.31 25.76
C ILE A 453 2.66 -0.85 25.17
N ASN A 454 2.61 -0.97 23.84
CA ASN A 454 1.90 -2.07 23.17
C ASN A 454 2.54 -3.43 23.43
N LEU A 455 3.87 -3.52 23.39
CA LEU A 455 4.61 -4.74 23.73
C LEU A 455 4.29 -5.20 25.16
N ARG A 456 4.35 -4.29 26.13
CA ARG A 456 4.02 -4.58 27.54
C ARG A 456 2.57 -5.04 27.70
N LYS A 457 1.63 -4.44 26.96
CA LYS A 457 0.22 -4.88 26.93
C LYS A 457 0.11 -6.30 26.37
N ASN A 458 0.78 -6.61 25.27
CA ASN A 458 0.76 -7.93 24.66
C ASN A 458 1.31 -9.02 25.60
N ARG A 459 2.21 -8.65 26.51
CA ARG A 459 2.77 -9.52 27.57
C ARG A 459 1.95 -9.57 28.86
N GLY A 460 0.89 -8.75 28.97
CA GLY A 460 0.09 -8.64 30.20
C GLY A 460 0.80 -7.94 31.37
N GLU A 461 1.84 -7.14 31.09
CA GLU A 461 2.70 -6.48 32.09
C GLU A 461 2.17 -5.11 32.54
N ILE A 462 1.06 -4.65 31.96
CA ILE A 462 0.47 -3.34 32.21
C ILE A 462 -1.05 -3.48 32.26
N ASN A 463 -1.67 -2.88 33.28
CA ASN A 463 -3.13 -2.86 33.39
C ASN A 463 -3.73 -1.75 32.49
N ARG A 464 -5.06 -1.77 32.36
CA ARG A 464 -5.84 -0.85 31.54
C ARG A 464 -5.61 0.63 31.86
N GLU A 465 -5.63 0.98 33.15
CA GLU A 465 -5.47 2.37 33.61
C GLU A 465 -4.07 2.92 33.34
N ASP A 466 -3.05 2.11 33.64
CA ASP A 466 -1.65 2.42 33.36
C ASP A 466 -1.38 2.54 31.87
N TYR A 467 -2.00 1.68 31.05
CA TYR A 467 -1.91 1.74 29.59
C TYR A 467 -2.51 3.05 29.07
N TYR A 468 -3.74 3.38 29.47
CA TYR A 468 -4.41 4.63 29.06
C TYR A 468 -3.54 5.85 29.40
N ARG A 469 -3.04 5.93 30.65
CA ARG A 469 -2.23 7.04 31.13
C ARG A 469 -0.90 7.17 30.38
N GLN A 470 -0.18 6.06 30.17
CA GLN A 470 1.10 6.07 29.46
C GLN A 470 0.93 6.39 27.97
N MET A 471 -0.13 5.86 27.33
CA MET A 471 -0.41 6.14 25.93
C MET A 471 -0.83 7.59 25.71
N ARG A 472 -1.64 8.15 26.62
CA ARG A 472 -1.95 9.58 26.63
C ARG A 472 -0.69 10.43 26.79
N THR A 473 0.23 10.04 27.67
CA THR A 473 1.53 10.72 27.82
C THR A 473 2.35 10.68 26.52
N ALA A 474 2.34 9.55 25.80
CA ALA A 474 3.02 9.42 24.52
C ALA A 474 2.40 10.34 23.44
N LEU A 475 1.07 10.43 23.37
CA LEU A 475 0.36 11.34 22.48
C LEU A 475 0.70 12.81 22.77
N GLU A 476 0.65 13.20 24.04
CA GLU A 476 0.82 14.58 24.50
C GLU A 476 2.26 15.14 24.30
N LEU A 477 3.21 14.30 23.88
CA LEU A 477 4.52 14.77 23.40
C LEU A 477 4.42 15.63 22.14
N THR A 478 3.42 15.39 21.27
CA THR A 478 3.26 16.09 19.98
C THR A 478 1.88 16.73 19.81
N LEU A 479 0.85 16.20 20.48
CA LEU A 479 -0.52 16.67 20.38
C LEU A 479 -1.25 16.56 21.73
N PRO A 480 -1.70 17.68 22.33
CA PRO A 480 -2.58 17.61 23.50
C PRO A 480 -3.87 16.84 23.19
N PHE A 481 -4.24 15.87 24.02
CA PHE A 481 -5.43 15.04 23.77
C PHE A 481 -6.73 15.86 23.74
N GLU A 482 -6.83 16.86 24.63
CA GLU A 482 -7.99 17.76 24.69
C GLU A 482 -8.20 18.56 23.40
N VAL A 483 -7.13 18.84 22.65
CA VAL A 483 -7.19 19.53 21.36
C VAL A 483 -7.81 18.62 20.30
N PHE A 484 -7.50 17.32 20.32
CA PHE A 484 -8.13 16.35 19.44
C PHE A 484 -9.64 16.28 19.68
N LEU A 485 -10.08 16.31 20.93
CA LEU A 485 -11.49 16.19 21.31
C LEU A 485 -12.37 17.37 20.85
N GLN A 486 -11.79 18.49 20.40
CA GLN A 486 -12.55 19.66 19.95
C GLN A 486 -13.20 19.47 18.57
N GLU A 487 -14.20 20.29 18.26
CA GLU A 487 -14.83 20.37 16.94
C GLU A 487 -14.00 21.12 15.90
N GLY A 488 -14.17 20.72 14.63
CA GLY A 488 -13.55 21.37 13.47
C GLY A 488 -12.53 20.52 12.72
N GLU A 489 -12.00 21.10 11.65
CA GLU A 489 -10.99 20.50 10.77
C GLU A 489 -9.71 20.14 11.55
N LYS A 490 -9.17 18.94 11.32
CA LYS A 490 -8.01 18.40 12.04
C LYS A 490 -6.93 17.94 11.09
N TYR A 491 -5.68 18.10 11.52
CA TYR A 491 -4.53 17.46 10.91
C TYR A 491 -3.75 16.73 12.00
N MET A 492 -3.55 15.43 11.81
CA MET A 492 -2.81 14.56 12.72
C MET A 492 -1.87 13.67 11.94
N THR A 493 -0.70 13.40 12.52
CA THR A 493 0.24 12.43 11.97
C THR A 493 -0.33 11.02 12.10
N TYR A 494 0.19 10.06 11.31
CA TYR A 494 -0.22 8.66 11.46
C TYR A 494 0.07 8.12 12.86
N GLU A 495 1.16 8.54 13.48
CA GLU A 495 1.54 8.13 14.83
C GLU A 495 0.60 8.69 15.91
N GLU A 496 0.15 9.95 15.79
CA GLU A 496 -0.85 10.54 16.68
C GLU A 496 -2.20 9.82 16.58
N GLN A 497 -2.62 9.48 15.36
CA GLN A 497 -3.82 8.68 15.12
C GLN A 497 -3.72 7.29 15.74
N ALA A 498 -2.55 6.66 15.63
CA ALA A 498 -2.29 5.36 16.23
C ALA A 498 -2.35 5.40 17.76
N CYS A 499 -1.76 6.42 18.39
CA CYS A 499 -1.88 6.63 19.84
C CYS A 499 -3.35 6.77 20.27
N ILE A 500 -4.15 7.59 19.59
CA ILE A 500 -5.56 7.80 19.94
C ILE A 500 -6.37 6.52 19.77
N GLN A 501 -6.21 5.80 18.67
CA GLN A 501 -6.90 4.52 18.46
C GLN A 501 -6.51 3.52 19.56
N ASN A 502 -5.22 3.46 19.92
CA ASN A 502 -4.73 2.61 21.00
C ASN A 502 -5.34 3.01 22.36
N ILE A 503 -5.45 4.31 22.66
CA ILE A 503 -6.18 4.82 23.84
C ILE A 503 -7.63 4.32 23.82
N MET A 504 -8.34 4.49 22.69
CA MET A 504 -9.75 4.10 22.56
C MET A 504 -10.03 2.63 22.87
N GLN A 505 -9.11 1.72 22.52
CA GLN A 505 -9.26 0.30 22.82
C GLN A 505 -9.45 0.05 24.33
N GLU A 506 -8.77 0.84 25.16
CA GLU A 506 -8.79 0.74 26.62
C GLU A 506 -9.74 1.75 27.29
N MET A 507 -10.43 2.61 26.54
CA MET A 507 -11.41 3.54 27.12
C MET A 507 -12.70 2.84 27.53
N ASP A 508 -13.40 3.41 28.51
CA ASP A 508 -14.78 3.03 28.80
C ASP A 508 -15.67 3.34 27.60
N LYS A 509 -16.33 2.31 27.06
CA LYS A 509 -17.11 2.38 25.81
C LYS A 509 -18.39 3.19 25.98
N GLU A 510 -18.87 3.33 27.22
CA GLU A 510 -20.05 4.15 27.54
C GLU A 510 -19.68 5.61 27.85
N SER A 511 -18.39 5.95 27.86
CA SER A 511 -17.94 7.30 28.19
C SER A 511 -18.18 8.29 27.06
N ASN A 512 -18.56 9.52 27.43
CA ASN A 512 -18.65 10.66 26.49
C ASN A 512 -17.31 10.95 25.80
N GLU A 513 -16.17 10.67 26.45
CA GLU A 513 -14.85 10.83 25.85
C GLU A 513 -14.66 9.86 24.67
N PHE A 514 -15.07 8.59 24.82
CA PHE A 514 -15.00 7.57 23.77
C PHE A 514 -15.89 7.93 22.58
N GLU A 515 -17.14 8.33 22.86
CA GLU A 515 -18.07 8.80 21.82
C GLU A 515 -17.51 10.00 21.04
N LYS A 516 -16.90 10.96 21.75
CA LYS A 516 -16.22 12.09 21.10
C LYS A 516 -15.10 11.62 20.19
N CYS A 517 -14.22 10.73 20.64
CA CYS A 517 -13.13 10.18 19.82
C CYS A 517 -13.66 9.56 18.52
N MET A 518 -14.73 8.75 18.58
CA MET A 518 -15.37 8.19 17.38
C MET A 518 -15.84 9.29 16.43
N LYS A 519 -16.56 10.30 16.94
CA LYS A 519 -17.02 11.45 16.13
C LYS A 519 -15.85 12.24 15.52
N ARG A 520 -14.74 12.40 16.24
CA ARG A 520 -13.55 13.13 15.75
C ARG A 520 -12.89 12.39 14.59
N PHE A 521 -12.75 11.07 14.68
CA PHE A 521 -12.21 10.28 13.57
C PHE A 521 -13.15 10.27 12.37
N GLU A 522 -14.46 10.20 12.61
CA GLU A 522 -15.44 10.31 11.55
C GLU A 522 -15.33 11.67 10.82
N GLU A 523 -15.18 12.78 11.54
CA GLU A 523 -14.96 14.11 10.94
C GLU A 523 -13.70 14.18 10.06
N ILE A 524 -12.62 13.51 10.47
CA ILE A 524 -11.36 13.47 9.71
C ILE A 524 -11.54 12.71 8.40
N TYR A 525 -12.23 11.56 8.45
CA TYR A 525 -12.21 10.61 7.35
C TYR A 525 -13.41 10.69 6.41
N ARG A 526 -14.57 11.21 6.85
CA ARG A 526 -15.75 11.35 5.98
C ARG A 526 -15.45 12.05 4.65
N PRO A 527 -14.75 13.20 4.59
CA PRO A 527 -14.48 13.88 3.32
C PRO A 527 -13.66 13.04 2.32
N VAL A 528 -12.80 12.16 2.83
CA VAL A 528 -11.95 11.31 2.00
C VAL A 528 -12.67 10.00 1.62
N ALA A 529 -13.49 9.46 2.53
CA ALA A 529 -14.35 8.30 2.29
C ALA A 529 -15.39 8.56 1.18
N ASP A 530 -15.95 9.78 1.14
CA ASP A 530 -16.91 10.20 0.13
C ASP A 530 -16.26 10.70 -1.18
N GLY A 531 -14.92 10.76 -1.21
CA GLY A 531 -14.13 11.35 -2.29
C GLY A 531 -13.37 10.35 -3.16
N GLU A 532 -12.50 10.88 -4.03
CA GLU A 532 -11.67 10.10 -4.97
C GLU A 532 -10.25 9.82 -4.43
N LEU A 533 -9.96 10.17 -3.16
CA LEU A 533 -8.61 10.13 -2.58
C LEU A 533 -8.41 9.06 -1.49
N LEU A 534 -9.40 8.23 -1.21
CA LEU A 534 -9.33 7.22 -0.15
C LEU A 534 -8.14 6.26 -0.29
N GLY A 535 -7.81 5.84 -1.52
CA GLY A 535 -6.64 5.00 -1.79
C GLY A 535 -5.32 5.55 -1.23
N THR A 536 -5.18 6.88 -1.15
CA THR A 536 -3.96 7.57 -0.69
C THR A 536 -3.73 7.49 0.83
N VAL A 537 -4.79 7.18 1.60
CA VAL A 537 -4.77 7.04 3.07
C VAL A 537 -5.33 5.70 3.52
N SER A 538 -5.51 4.75 2.59
CA SER A 538 -6.27 3.53 2.79
C SER A 538 -5.76 2.63 3.92
N GLY A 539 -4.44 2.61 4.17
CA GLY A 539 -3.85 1.89 5.29
C GLY A 539 -4.25 2.45 6.67
N VAL A 540 -4.06 3.76 6.88
CA VAL A 540 -4.44 4.41 8.14
C VAL A 540 -5.96 4.48 8.31
N TYR A 541 -6.70 4.66 7.21
CA TYR A 541 -8.15 4.57 7.20
C TYR A 541 -8.63 3.20 7.67
N GLY A 542 -8.11 2.10 7.11
CA GLY A 542 -8.49 0.75 7.53
C GLY A 542 -8.19 0.49 9.01
N PHE A 543 -7.03 0.97 9.49
CA PHE A 543 -6.65 0.84 10.90
C PHE A 543 -7.58 1.62 11.86
N VAL A 544 -7.90 2.88 11.52
CA VAL A 544 -8.73 3.75 12.38
C VAL A 544 -10.22 3.48 12.18
N MET A 545 -10.70 3.59 10.94
CA MET A 545 -12.12 3.50 10.62
C MET A 545 -12.64 2.07 10.66
N GLY A 546 -11.79 1.05 10.45
CA GLY A 546 -12.19 -0.34 10.71
C GLY A 546 -12.57 -0.55 12.18
N TYR A 547 -11.74 -0.02 13.09
CA TYR A 547 -12.04 -0.04 14.53
C TYR A 547 -13.28 0.78 14.89
N VAL A 548 -13.37 2.02 14.39
CA VAL A 548 -14.52 2.91 14.66
C VAL A 548 -15.83 2.32 14.13
N ALA A 549 -15.84 1.71 12.95
CA ALA A 549 -17.02 1.08 12.37
C ALA A 549 -17.48 -0.14 13.19
N SER A 550 -16.53 -0.97 13.65
CA SER A 550 -16.83 -2.11 14.53
C SER A 550 -17.47 -1.64 15.85
N GLU A 551 -16.93 -0.59 16.46
CA GLU A 551 -17.50 -0.04 17.71
C GLU A 551 -18.85 0.66 17.50
N MET A 552 -19.08 1.31 16.35
CA MET A 552 -20.42 1.78 15.97
C MET A 552 -21.43 0.62 15.94
N GLY A 553 -21.01 -0.54 15.41
CA GLY A 553 -21.81 -1.77 15.41
C GLY A 553 -22.16 -2.21 16.83
N ASN A 554 -21.16 -2.28 17.72
CA ASN A 554 -21.35 -2.61 19.14
C ASN A 554 -22.33 -1.66 19.86
N CYS A 555 -22.27 -0.36 19.54
CA CYS A 555 -23.19 0.65 20.07
C CYS A 555 -24.60 0.59 19.45
N GLY A 556 -24.84 -0.29 18.48
CA GLY A 556 -26.13 -0.43 17.79
C GLY A 556 -26.35 0.59 16.67
N GLU A 557 -25.34 1.37 16.29
CA GLU A 557 -25.37 2.30 15.16
C GLU A 557 -25.14 1.58 13.82
N LEU A 558 -25.94 0.54 13.56
CA LEU A 558 -25.68 -0.47 12.54
C LEU A 558 -25.64 0.11 11.11
N GLU A 559 -26.50 1.08 10.76
CA GLU A 559 -26.44 1.70 9.43
C GLU A 559 -25.15 2.51 9.20
N ARG A 560 -24.63 3.16 10.26
CA ARG A 560 -23.36 3.91 10.18
C ARG A 560 -22.18 2.95 10.06
N ALA A 561 -22.18 1.88 10.85
CA ALA A 561 -21.17 0.83 10.81
C ALA A 561 -21.07 0.22 9.40
N ASP A 562 -22.21 -0.17 8.81
CA ASP A 562 -22.24 -0.78 7.48
C ASP A 562 -21.76 0.17 6.38
N ARG A 563 -22.10 1.46 6.45
CA ARG A 563 -21.61 2.44 5.46
C ARG A 563 -20.09 2.51 5.43
N TYR A 564 -19.44 2.64 6.58
CA TYR A 564 -17.98 2.72 6.64
C TYR A 564 -17.31 1.37 6.33
N GLY A 565 -17.91 0.26 6.77
CA GLY A 565 -17.47 -1.09 6.42
C GLY A 565 -17.53 -1.36 4.92
N GLU A 566 -18.60 -0.96 4.24
CA GLU A 566 -18.75 -1.09 2.79
C GLU A 566 -17.72 -0.24 2.03
N VAL A 567 -17.51 1.02 2.43
CA VAL A 567 -16.48 1.88 1.83
C VAL A 567 -15.09 1.25 1.97
N MET A 568 -14.77 0.72 3.16
CA MET A 568 -13.51 0.03 3.41
C MET A 568 -13.33 -1.19 2.49
N LEU A 569 -14.31 -2.09 2.44
CA LEU A 569 -14.25 -3.32 1.65
C LEU A 569 -14.12 -3.03 0.15
N ARG A 570 -14.89 -2.07 -0.37
CA ARG A 570 -14.78 -1.63 -1.77
C ARG A 570 -13.38 -1.10 -2.10
N GLU A 571 -12.77 -0.34 -1.19
CA GLU A 571 -11.43 0.19 -1.38
C GLU A 571 -10.35 -0.91 -1.31
N GLU A 572 -10.43 -1.85 -0.37
CA GLU A 572 -9.52 -3.00 -0.29
C GLU A 572 -9.57 -3.82 -1.60
N LEU A 573 -10.76 -4.10 -2.14
CA LEU A 573 -10.95 -4.83 -3.40
C LEU A 573 -10.39 -4.06 -4.60
N ARG A 574 -10.71 -2.77 -4.75
CA ARG A 574 -10.19 -1.92 -5.85
C ARG A 574 -8.67 -1.77 -5.81
N SER A 575 -8.12 -1.53 -4.62
CA SER A 575 -6.68 -1.39 -4.41
C SER A 575 -5.94 -2.73 -4.30
N ARG A 576 -6.65 -3.86 -4.46
CA ARG A 576 -6.13 -5.24 -4.41
C ARG A 576 -5.33 -5.52 -3.14
N ARG A 577 -5.89 -5.15 -1.99
CA ARG A 577 -5.33 -5.41 -0.65
C ARG A 577 -6.19 -6.42 0.09
N LEU A 578 -5.53 -7.35 0.78
CA LEU A 578 -6.18 -8.48 1.46
C LEU A 578 -6.47 -8.19 2.94
N VAL A 579 -5.77 -7.22 3.53
CA VAL A 579 -5.54 -7.12 4.98
C VAL A 579 -6.80 -7.00 5.82
N SER A 580 -7.83 -6.30 5.33
CA SER A 580 -9.06 -6.01 6.08
C SER A 580 -10.31 -6.71 5.54
N LEU A 581 -10.17 -7.60 4.54
CA LEU A 581 -11.33 -8.27 3.93
C LEU A 581 -12.04 -9.18 4.93
N ALA A 582 -11.31 -10.09 5.59
CA ALA A 582 -11.92 -11.05 6.52
C ALA A 582 -12.63 -10.36 7.69
N SER A 583 -12.01 -9.34 8.30
CA SER A 583 -12.62 -8.59 9.41
C SER A 583 -13.84 -7.79 8.95
N GLY A 584 -13.78 -7.14 7.78
CA GLY A 584 -14.93 -6.38 7.27
C GLY A 584 -16.12 -7.28 6.91
N LEU A 585 -15.88 -8.48 6.39
CA LEU A 585 -16.94 -9.48 6.15
C LEU A 585 -17.54 -10.00 7.46
N TYR A 586 -16.70 -10.22 8.47
CA TYR A 586 -17.15 -10.59 9.80
C TYR A 586 -18.04 -9.51 10.41
N ASP A 587 -17.62 -8.24 10.37
CA ASP A 587 -18.41 -7.10 10.87
C ASP A 587 -19.77 -6.99 10.13
N ARG A 588 -19.75 -7.18 8.80
CA ARG A 588 -20.97 -7.23 7.97
C ARG A 588 -21.93 -8.32 8.42
N TRP A 589 -21.43 -9.55 8.61
CA TRP A 589 -22.23 -10.66 9.11
C TRP A 589 -22.76 -10.40 10.52
N TRP A 590 -21.90 -9.93 11.42
CA TRP A 590 -22.24 -9.66 12.80
C TRP A 590 -23.36 -8.60 12.91
N ASN A 591 -23.23 -7.50 12.16
CA ASN A 591 -24.25 -6.44 12.09
C ASN A 591 -25.59 -6.98 11.58
N TYR A 592 -25.57 -7.87 10.59
CA TYR A 592 -26.78 -8.51 10.07
C TYR A 592 -27.45 -9.43 11.12
N THR A 593 -26.66 -10.24 11.82
CA THR A 593 -27.17 -11.11 12.90
C THR A 593 -27.76 -10.28 14.04
N GLU A 594 -27.14 -9.15 14.40
CA GLU A 594 -27.67 -8.26 15.42
C GLU A 594 -28.99 -7.59 15.00
N ARG A 595 -29.14 -7.23 13.71
CA ARG A 595 -30.43 -6.76 13.17
C ARG A 595 -31.51 -7.81 13.30
N LYS A 596 -31.22 -9.06 12.92
CA LYS A 596 -32.16 -10.18 13.08
C LYS A 596 -32.59 -10.35 14.53
N ARG A 597 -31.63 -10.33 15.47
CA ARG A 597 -31.90 -10.44 16.91
C ARG A 597 -32.83 -9.33 17.41
N LYS A 598 -32.66 -8.11 16.88
CA LYS A 598 -33.47 -6.94 17.22
C LYS A 598 -34.76 -6.80 16.40
N GLY A 599 -35.04 -7.71 15.45
CA GLY A 599 -36.19 -7.61 14.55
C GLY A 599 -36.13 -6.43 13.58
N ILE A 600 -34.93 -5.91 13.29
CA ILE A 600 -34.73 -4.81 12.34
C ILE A 600 -34.74 -5.40 10.92
N PRO A 601 -35.57 -4.88 9.98
CA PRO A 601 -35.58 -5.36 8.60
C PRO A 601 -34.22 -5.25 7.91
N THR A 602 -33.92 -6.22 7.04
CA THR A 602 -32.66 -6.27 6.28
C THR A 602 -32.95 -6.46 4.80
N ASP A 603 -32.30 -5.67 3.95
CA ASP A 603 -32.46 -5.76 2.49
C ASP A 603 -31.65 -6.90 1.86
N ARG A 604 -30.77 -7.52 2.65
CA ARG A 604 -29.88 -8.60 2.22
C ARG A 604 -30.05 -9.80 3.14
N ILE A 605 -30.12 -10.99 2.55
CA ILE A 605 -30.07 -12.26 3.30
C ILE A 605 -28.63 -12.76 3.24
N LEU A 606 -28.00 -12.88 4.41
CA LEU A 606 -26.71 -13.55 4.57
C LEU A 606 -26.91 -14.93 5.20
N ASP A 607 -26.15 -15.91 4.70
CA ASP A 607 -25.93 -17.19 5.38
C ASP A 607 -24.68 -17.09 6.26
N GLY A 608 -24.84 -17.35 7.56
CA GLY A 608 -23.75 -17.19 8.52
C GLY A 608 -22.61 -18.17 8.33
N GLU A 609 -22.90 -19.40 7.89
CA GLU A 609 -21.85 -20.40 7.68
C GLU A 609 -21.02 -20.06 6.45
N GLU A 610 -21.67 -19.60 5.38
CA GLU A 610 -21.01 -19.15 4.16
C GLU A 610 -20.10 -17.92 4.43
N GLU A 611 -20.61 -16.90 5.13
CA GLU A 611 -19.85 -15.69 5.45
C GLU A 611 -18.64 -15.98 6.35
N LEU A 612 -18.82 -16.78 7.40
CA LEU A 612 -17.73 -17.16 8.31
C LEU A 612 -16.71 -18.07 7.60
N THR A 613 -17.15 -18.95 6.69
CA THR A 613 -16.24 -19.76 5.87
C THR A 613 -15.37 -18.88 4.97
N LYS A 614 -15.94 -17.85 4.33
CA LYS A 614 -15.16 -16.85 3.57
C LYS A 614 -14.13 -16.15 4.46
N CYS A 615 -14.51 -15.77 5.69
CA CYS A 615 -13.58 -15.14 6.65
C CYS A 615 -12.39 -16.05 6.99
N ILE A 616 -12.63 -17.36 7.18
CA ILE A 616 -11.59 -18.36 7.44
C ILE A 616 -10.66 -18.50 6.23
N LEU A 617 -11.22 -18.67 5.03
CA LEU A 617 -10.45 -18.83 3.79
C LEU A 617 -9.56 -17.62 3.51
N LEU A 618 -10.09 -16.39 3.66
CA LEU A 618 -9.32 -15.17 3.47
C LEU A 618 -8.24 -14.97 4.55
N SER A 619 -8.53 -15.34 5.80
CA SER A 619 -7.54 -15.27 6.88
C SER A 619 -6.41 -16.26 6.63
N ASN A 620 -6.73 -17.46 6.18
CA ASN A 620 -5.76 -18.48 5.80
C ASN A 620 -4.91 -18.01 4.60
N LEU A 621 -5.53 -17.48 3.55
CA LEU A 621 -4.84 -16.88 2.41
C LEU A 621 -3.87 -15.78 2.89
N GLY A 622 -4.31 -14.89 3.77
CA GLY A 622 -3.49 -13.81 4.33
C GLY A 622 -2.52 -14.20 5.45
N LYS A 623 -2.35 -15.51 5.75
CA LYS A 623 -1.51 -16.04 6.85
C LYS A 623 -1.84 -15.45 8.23
N ARG A 624 -3.13 -15.12 8.46
CA ARG A 624 -3.65 -14.51 9.70
C ARG A 624 -4.16 -15.57 10.68
N MET A 625 -3.26 -16.40 11.21
CA MET A 625 -3.60 -17.57 12.04
C MET A 625 -4.48 -17.24 13.25
N LEU A 626 -4.20 -16.13 13.97
CA LEU A 626 -5.00 -15.70 15.12
C LEU A 626 -6.45 -15.39 14.75
N TYR A 627 -6.67 -14.72 13.62
CA TYR A 627 -8.01 -14.39 13.12
C TYR A 627 -8.71 -15.63 12.57
N GLU A 628 -7.98 -16.51 11.89
CA GLU A 628 -8.51 -17.79 11.42
C GLU A 628 -9.09 -18.63 12.57
N SER A 629 -8.35 -18.76 13.69
CA SER A 629 -8.84 -19.45 14.88
C SER A 629 -10.09 -18.81 15.48
N PHE A 630 -10.14 -17.47 15.51
CA PHE A 630 -11.30 -16.74 16.00
C PHE A 630 -12.56 -17.01 15.13
N TYR A 631 -12.43 -16.95 13.80
CA TYR A 631 -13.57 -17.20 12.90
C TYR A 631 -14.02 -18.67 12.90
N LYS A 632 -13.10 -19.62 13.08
CA LYS A 632 -13.45 -21.05 13.27
C LYS A 632 -14.34 -21.24 14.50
N LYS A 633 -13.99 -20.59 15.62
CA LYS A 633 -14.81 -20.63 16.83
C LYS A 633 -16.18 -20.00 16.61
N ALA A 634 -16.24 -18.83 15.95
CA ALA A 634 -17.51 -18.19 15.61
C ALA A 634 -18.40 -19.08 14.72
N LEU A 635 -17.82 -19.83 13.78
CA LEU A 635 -18.54 -20.77 12.92
C LEU A 635 -19.14 -21.94 13.71
N GLU A 636 -18.41 -22.46 14.71
CA GLU A 636 -18.92 -23.52 15.60
C GLU A 636 -20.10 -23.04 16.45
N GLU A 637 -20.02 -21.82 16.98
CA GLU A 637 -21.11 -21.17 17.72
C GLU A 637 -22.35 -20.96 16.83
N GLU A 638 -22.18 -20.46 15.60
CA GLU A 638 -23.28 -20.28 14.64
C GLU A 638 -23.98 -21.59 14.29
N LYS A 639 -23.21 -22.67 14.07
CA LYS A 639 -23.77 -24.01 13.80
C LYS A 639 -24.57 -24.57 14.98
N THR A 640 -24.11 -24.29 16.19
CA THR A 640 -24.78 -24.73 17.43
C THR A 640 -26.08 -23.97 17.65
N ASN A 641 -26.14 -22.69 17.31
CA ASN A 641 -27.35 -21.86 17.46
C ASN A 641 -28.46 -22.18 16.44
N LYS A 642 -28.14 -22.87 15.33
CA LYS A 642 -29.13 -23.34 14.34
C LYS A 642 -29.79 -24.68 14.72
N GLN A 643 -29.19 -25.45 15.64
CA GLN A 643 -29.74 -26.70 16.19
C GLN A 643 -30.69 -26.40 17.35
#